data_AF-A0A5J6L7G0-F1
#
_entry.id   AF-A0A5J6L7G0-F1
#
_cell.length_a   1.000
_cell.length_b   1.000
_cell.length_c   1.000
_cell.angle_alpha   90.00
_cell.angle_beta   90.00
_cell.angle_gamma   90.00
#
_symmetry.space_group_name_H-M   'P 1'
#
loop_
_entity.id
_entity.type
_entity.pdbx_description
1 polymer ?
#
loop_
_entity_poly.entity_id
_entity_poly.type
_entity_poly.pdbx_seq_one_letter_code
_entity_poly.pdbx_strand_id
1 'polypeptide(L)'
;MNTEDLTRRLPFTVRPGHRENLDSYGRRTLGINGLQDRSARELLARARQHDPATTWASLLSAKTGRPLDRLVAAPPTAIHEDSDACRTCASLLPERWACTLCHQGAHVQQHPHLDDFVCERHRRWTGPGSTPATQGTVSVKTVAAHRKLRELRRKSRVDIELLLALIASLRDDLRVQDHEGFRYAVAVMQWLTRRDTLVRLFDPAPPYASTFAWMSECITNLVRASSPATARAVWLHLHPAHLSLQVAFRGYSGYHARHSHEFALPTDVTDWYPRPETFQSWGDYLACTGDTNIYQFDDDSGPTLARPRRRRAYCDHGHAYMDITVNDDESGARTPCPTCTRRHVMPGVNDLRTVNATAAEQLHPTLNGDLTAEDISVASSRPVWWLCTKGHPYTASPSNRTLNDSGCAVCLNRVVRTGVNDLATTNPGIARELHPSSVRRQSASTFTATDTKLRLWLCPGGHEFKATAWERTRNGKSCKRCKQRRTRASGRSLADTHPQLAATWLPELNEGRDPGDCTKGSRLSVVWWCEAGHPFLMRLEARTRGCGCPYCAGRLLLAGFNDFATTHPDLATDWHPYKNRKDPNQVMAGSTTKFEWRCKDGHETSQSIPNRRKSHGCTECSPQDRVGHARFQSEDIQRSAARRRTSNTSTSATRKDLRDARAA
;
A
#
# COMPACT_ATOMS: atom_id res chain seq x y z
N MET A 1 -50.10 -14.56 -9.52
CA MET A 1 -49.10 -13.91 -10.38
C MET A 1 -49.19 -14.51 -11.78
N ASN A 2 -49.52 -13.69 -12.77
CA ASN A 2 -49.68 -14.06 -14.19
C ASN A 2 -48.31 -14.06 -14.91
N THR A 3 -48.23 -14.53 -16.16
CA THR A 3 -47.01 -14.47 -17.00
C THR A 3 -46.43 -13.06 -17.15
N GLU A 4 -47.30 -12.05 -17.11
CA GLU A 4 -46.94 -10.62 -17.10
C GLU A 4 -46.06 -10.23 -15.89
N ASP A 5 -46.22 -10.92 -14.77
CA ASP A 5 -45.39 -10.71 -13.58
C ASP A 5 -43.97 -11.23 -13.73
N LEU A 6 -43.63 -12.04 -14.76
CA LEU A 6 -42.26 -12.48 -15.03
C LEU A 6 -41.48 -11.47 -15.89
N THR A 7 -42.15 -10.75 -16.78
CA THR A 7 -41.53 -9.75 -17.66
C THR A 7 -41.48 -8.35 -17.03
N ARG A 8 -42.38 -8.05 -16.09
CA ARG A 8 -42.39 -6.76 -15.39
C ARG A 8 -41.14 -6.54 -14.53
N ARG A 9 -40.49 -5.38 -14.68
CA ARG A 9 -39.35 -4.96 -13.84
C ARG A 9 -39.80 -4.58 -12.44
N LEU A 10 -38.92 -4.79 -11.46
CA LEU A 10 -39.15 -4.33 -10.10
C LEU A 10 -39.10 -2.80 -10.04
N PRO A 11 -40.08 -2.13 -9.41
CA PRO A 11 -40.17 -0.67 -9.38
C PRO A 11 -39.03 0.00 -8.61
N PHE A 12 -38.49 -0.66 -7.58
CA PHE A 12 -37.36 -0.19 -6.81
C PHE A 12 -36.13 -1.08 -7.04
N THR A 13 -34.96 -0.48 -7.23
CA THR A 13 -33.70 -1.24 -7.37
C THR A 13 -32.67 -0.76 -6.35
N VAL A 14 -31.87 -1.67 -5.83
CA VAL A 14 -30.73 -1.35 -4.96
C VAL A 14 -29.43 -1.43 -5.75
N ARG A 15 -28.41 -0.71 -5.32
CA ARG A 15 -27.06 -0.83 -5.90
C ARG A 15 -26.34 -2.05 -5.28
N PRO A 16 -25.69 -2.90 -6.10
CA PRO A 16 -24.84 -3.96 -5.58
C PRO A 16 -23.71 -3.40 -4.69
N GLY A 17 -23.53 -4.01 -3.53
CA GLY A 17 -22.46 -3.72 -2.57
C GLY A 17 -21.10 -4.22 -3.05
N HIS A 18 -20.03 -3.69 -2.45
CA HIS A 18 -18.68 -4.16 -2.73
C HIS A 18 -18.55 -5.64 -2.33
N ARG A 19 -18.17 -6.51 -3.28
CA ARG A 19 -18.07 -7.97 -3.12
C ARG A 19 -19.34 -8.64 -2.60
N GLU A 20 -20.49 -7.99 -2.75
CA GLU A 20 -21.77 -8.59 -2.38
C GLU A 20 -21.99 -9.89 -3.16
N ASN A 21 -22.54 -10.91 -2.53
CA ASN A 21 -22.92 -12.13 -3.22
C ASN A 21 -24.32 -12.00 -3.87
N LEU A 22 -24.60 -12.87 -4.83
CA LEU A 22 -25.86 -12.82 -5.59
C LEU A 22 -27.10 -12.93 -4.69
N ASP A 23 -27.05 -13.78 -3.67
CA ASP A 23 -28.18 -14.03 -2.77
C ASP A 23 -28.47 -12.83 -1.88
N SER A 24 -27.46 -12.18 -1.32
CA SER A 24 -27.61 -10.93 -0.55
C SER A 24 -28.21 -9.82 -1.40
N TYR A 25 -27.70 -9.65 -2.63
CA TYR A 25 -28.23 -8.65 -3.55
C TYR A 25 -29.69 -8.95 -3.91
N GLY A 26 -30.01 -10.22 -4.18
CA GLY A 26 -31.38 -10.69 -4.43
C GLY A 26 -32.33 -10.37 -3.28
N ARG A 27 -31.98 -10.77 -2.04
CA ARG A 27 -32.81 -10.53 -0.85
C ARG A 27 -33.06 -9.05 -0.60
N ARG A 28 -32.03 -8.20 -0.71
CA ARG A 28 -32.18 -6.74 -0.55
C ARG A 28 -33.04 -6.12 -1.65
N THR A 29 -32.89 -6.60 -2.88
CA THR A 29 -33.69 -6.13 -4.02
C THR A 29 -35.15 -6.52 -3.86
N LEU A 30 -35.44 -7.75 -3.42
CA LEU A 30 -36.81 -8.19 -3.16
C LEU A 30 -37.42 -7.44 -1.97
N GLY A 31 -36.66 -7.30 -0.88
CA GLY A 31 -37.12 -6.65 0.35
C GLY A 31 -37.54 -5.19 0.16
N ILE A 32 -36.80 -4.38 -0.64
CA ILE A 32 -37.21 -2.99 -0.92
C ILE A 32 -38.50 -2.90 -1.76
N ASN A 33 -38.87 -3.98 -2.46
CA ASN A 33 -40.12 -4.10 -3.20
C ASN A 33 -41.22 -4.81 -2.39
N GLY A 34 -41.04 -5.01 -1.08
CA GLY A 34 -42.01 -5.68 -0.21
C GLY A 34 -42.13 -7.19 -0.45
N LEU A 35 -41.17 -7.80 -1.16
CA LEU A 35 -41.16 -9.23 -1.47
C LEU A 35 -40.29 -9.99 -0.47
N GLN A 36 -40.73 -11.19 -0.10
CA GLN A 36 -40.04 -12.06 0.86
C GLN A 36 -39.10 -13.04 0.16
N ASP A 37 -38.20 -13.69 0.90
CA ASP A 37 -37.27 -14.68 0.35
C ASP A 37 -37.96 -15.87 -0.34
N ARG A 38 -39.17 -16.26 0.12
CA ARG A 38 -40.00 -17.27 -0.56
C ARG A 38 -40.38 -16.85 -1.98
N SER A 39 -40.56 -15.54 -2.22
CA SER A 39 -40.88 -14.99 -3.52
C SER A 39 -39.75 -15.20 -4.53
N ALA A 40 -38.48 -15.26 -4.10
CA ALA A 40 -37.35 -15.58 -4.97
C ALA A 40 -37.49 -17.00 -5.56
N ARG A 41 -37.78 -17.98 -4.70
CA ARG A 41 -37.96 -19.39 -5.09
C ARG A 41 -39.18 -19.58 -5.98
N GLU A 42 -40.29 -18.95 -5.64
CA GLU A 42 -41.53 -19.01 -6.43
C GLU A 42 -41.37 -18.37 -7.81
N LEU A 43 -40.71 -17.21 -7.90
CA LEU A 43 -40.41 -16.55 -9.17
C LEU A 43 -39.48 -17.40 -10.05
N LEU A 44 -38.44 -18.00 -9.46
CA LEU A 44 -37.52 -18.85 -10.20
C LEU A 44 -38.19 -20.15 -10.67
N ALA A 45 -39.00 -20.79 -9.83
CA ALA A 45 -39.73 -22.01 -10.19
C ALA A 45 -40.69 -21.76 -11.36
N ARG A 46 -41.44 -20.65 -11.32
CA ARG A 46 -42.32 -20.23 -12.42
C ARG A 46 -41.55 -19.87 -13.69
N ALA A 47 -40.44 -19.15 -13.57
CA ALA A 47 -39.62 -18.83 -14.73
C ALA A 47 -39.07 -20.10 -15.41
N ARG A 48 -38.69 -21.12 -14.63
CA ARG A 48 -38.23 -22.43 -15.14
C ARG A 48 -39.32 -23.26 -15.83
N GLN A 49 -40.59 -22.99 -15.56
CA GLN A 49 -41.71 -23.61 -16.31
C GLN A 49 -41.79 -23.08 -17.76
N HIS A 50 -41.28 -21.88 -18.02
CA HIS A 50 -41.25 -21.28 -19.35
C HIS A 50 -39.89 -21.47 -20.04
N ASP A 51 -38.80 -21.31 -19.31
CA ASP A 51 -37.44 -21.55 -19.79
C ASP A 51 -36.64 -22.32 -18.73
N PRO A 52 -36.46 -23.65 -18.90
CA PRO A 52 -35.72 -24.49 -17.96
C PRO A 52 -34.28 -24.04 -17.70
N ALA A 53 -33.64 -23.31 -18.62
CA ALA A 53 -32.29 -22.80 -18.47
C ALA A 53 -32.20 -21.56 -17.57
N THR A 54 -33.34 -20.98 -17.16
CA THR A 54 -33.37 -19.78 -16.33
C THR A 54 -32.63 -19.99 -15.00
N THR A 55 -31.63 -19.15 -14.76
CA THR A 55 -30.91 -19.04 -13.49
C THR A 55 -31.43 -17.87 -12.67
N TRP A 56 -31.21 -17.92 -11.34
CA TRP A 56 -31.55 -16.79 -10.47
C TRP A 56 -30.87 -15.48 -10.91
N ALA A 57 -29.60 -15.56 -11.35
CA ALA A 57 -28.87 -14.41 -11.87
C ALA A 57 -29.52 -13.82 -13.13
N SER A 58 -29.89 -14.67 -14.11
CA SER A 58 -30.55 -14.21 -15.33
C SER A 58 -31.92 -13.59 -15.07
N LEU A 59 -32.72 -14.19 -14.17
CA LEU A 59 -34.02 -13.68 -13.79
C LEU A 59 -33.90 -12.34 -13.04
N LEU A 60 -33.01 -12.25 -12.06
CA LEU A 60 -32.79 -11.02 -11.30
C LEU A 60 -32.20 -9.90 -12.17
N SER A 61 -31.34 -10.24 -13.14
CA SER A 61 -30.85 -9.32 -14.18
C SER A 61 -32.01 -8.73 -14.99
N ALA A 62 -32.91 -9.58 -15.49
CA ALA A 62 -34.11 -9.14 -16.22
C ALA A 62 -35.04 -8.28 -15.35
N LYS A 63 -35.25 -8.67 -14.09
CA LYS A 63 -36.08 -7.94 -13.11
C LYS A 63 -35.54 -6.56 -12.75
N THR A 64 -34.23 -6.41 -12.69
CA THR A 64 -33.57 -5.16 -12.30
C THR A 64 -33.10 -4.34 -13.49
N GLY A 65 -33.05 -4.92 -14.70
CA GLY A 65 -32.45 -4.32 -15.88
C GLY A 65 -30.94 -4.11 -15.75
N ARG A 66 -30.24 -4.95 -14.96
CA ARG A 66 -28.81 -4.78 -14.63
C ARG A 66 -28.01 -6.06 -14.89
N PRO A 67 -26.84 -5.99 -15.56
CA PRO A 67 -25.94 -7.14 -15.67
C PRO A 67 -25.39 -7.52 -14.28
N LEU A 68 -25.41 -8.82 -13.96
CA LEU A 68 -25.02 -9.35 -12.64
C LEU A 68 -23.72 -10.16 -12.66
N ASP A 69 -22.95 -10.10 -13.75
CA ASP A 69 -21.74 -10.94 -13.96
C ASP A 69 -20.72 -10.81 -12.82
N ARG A 70 -20.62 -9.60 -12.23
CA ARG A 70 -19.72 -9.30 -11.09
C ARG A 70 -20.17 -9.88 -9.74
N LEU A 71 -21.41 -10.31 -9.62
CA LEU A 71 -21.94 -10.98 -8.42
C LEU A 71 -21.87 -12.50 -8.54
N VAL A 72 -21.88 -13.00 -9.79
CA VAL A 72 -21.81 -14.42 -10.15
C VAL A 72 -20.37 -14.91 -10.14
N ALA A 73 -19.45 -14.18 -10.76
CA ALA A 73 -18.02 -14.47 -10.65
C ALA A 73 -17.51 -13.93 -9.32
N ALA A 74 -17.22 -14.81 -8.35
CA ALA A 74 -16.54 -14.41 -7.13
C ALA A 74 -15.24 -13.67 -7.52
N PRO A 75 -14.92 -12.50 -6.91
CA PRO A 75 -13.62 -11.90 -7.12
C PRO A 75 -12.56 -12.92 -6.66
N PRO A 76 -11.51 -13.18 -7.45
CA PRO A 76 -10.50 -14.15 -7.07
C PRO A 76 -9.81 -13.71 -5.78
N THR A 77 -10.14 -14.37 -4.68
CA THR A 77 -9.59 -14.07 -3.34
C THR A 77 -8.65 -15.16 -2.84
N ALA A 78 -8.63 -16.29 -3.54
CA ALA A 78 -7.89 -17.52 -3.23
C ALA A 78 -7.13 -18.01 -4.48
N ILE A 79 -6.47 -17.07 -5.16
CA ILE A 79 -5.65 -17.37 -6.33
C ILE A 79 -4.19 -17.19 -5.92
N HIS A 80 -3.40 -18.24 -6.10
CA HIS A 80 -1.95 -18.21 -5.93
C HIS A 80 -1.30 -17.32 -7.00
N GLU A 81 -0.01 -16.99 -6.86
CA GLU A 81 0.71 -16.15 -7.85
C GLU A 81 0.72 -16.76 -9.27
N ASP A 82 0.48 -18.07 -9.39
CA ASP A 82 0.35 -18.86 -10.62
C ASP A 82 -1.06 -18.87 -11.23
N SER A 83 -2.02 -18.16 -10.64
CA SER A 83 -3.42 -18.05 -11.09
C SER A 83 -4.34 -19.26 -10.80
N ASP A 84 -3.89 -20.24 -10.01
CA ASP A 84 -4.69 -21.45 -9.72
C ASP A 84 -5.67 -21.30 -8.54
N ALA A 85 -6.83 -21.96 -8.65
CA ALA A 85 -7.86 -22.00 -7.61
C ALA A 85 -7.47 -22.99 -6.50
N CYS A 86 -7.26 -22.50 -5.27
CA CYS A 86 -6.91 -23.34 -4.13
C CYS A 86 -8.14 -23.80 -3.31
N ARG A 87 -8.31 -25.12 -3.19
CA ARG A 87 -9.41 -25.75 -2.43
C ARG A 87 -9.33 -25.44 -0.93
N THR A 88 -8.12 -25.42 -0.35
CA THR A 88 -7.87 -25.10 1.07
C THR A 88 -8.21 -23.64 1.40
N CYS A 89 -7.81 -22.70 0.53
CA CYS A 89 -8.20 -21.30 0.70
C CYS A 89 -9.72 -21.08 0.57
N ALA A 90 -10.38 -21.84 -0.30
CA ALA A 90 -11.83 -21.77 -0.47
C ALA A 90 -12.60 -22.35 0.72
N SER A 91 -12.08 -23.39 1.38
CA SER A 91 -12.73 -24.02 2.54
C SER A 91 -12.48 -23.30 3.87
N LEU A 92 -11.34 -22.64 4.03
CA LEU A 92 -10.96 -21.95 5.28
C LEU A 92 -11.58 -20.56 5.44
N LEU A 93 -12.07 -19.93 4.37
CA LEU A 93 -12.61 -18.58 4.43
C LEU A 93 -14.06 -18.57 4.94
N PRO A 94 -14.33 -18.02 6.13
CA PRO A 94 -15.68 -17.98 6.68
C PRO A 94 -16.55 -16.97 5.93
N GLU A 95 -17.86 -17.05 6.17
CA GLU A 95 -18.81 -16.05 5.70
C GLU A 95 -18.39 -14.63 6.09
N ARG A 96 -18.62 -13.67 5.19
CA ARG A 96 -18.27 -12.26 5.39
C ARG A 96 -19.49 -11.37 5.26
N TRP A 97 -19.50 -10.30 6.07
CA TRP A 97 -20.56 -9.30 6.07
C TRP A 97 -19.96 -7.90 5.98
N ALA A 98 -20.52 -7.06 5.09
CA ALA A 98 -20.10 -5.68 4.99
C ALA A 98 -20.51 -4.88 6.24
N CYS A 99 -19.85 -3.76 6.49
CA CYS A 99 -20.17 -2.90 7.62
C CYS A 99 -21.61 -2.38 7.52
N THR A 100 -22.44 -2.66 8.53
CA THR A 100 -23.84 -2.24 8.56
C THR A 100 -23.99 -0.72 8.48
N LEU A 101 -23.08 0.04 9.10
CA LEU A 101 -23.09 1.52 9.03
C LEU A 101 -22.72 2.06 7.63
N CYS A 102 -21.86 1.36 6.87
CA CYS A 102 -21.60 1.74 5.48
C CYS A 102 -22.82 1.54 4.58
N HIS A 103 -23.71 0.63 4.97
CA HIS A 103 -24.88 0.23 4.20
C HIS A 103 -26.20 0.62 4.88
N GLN A 104 -26.18 1.63 5.76
CA GLN A 104 -27.38 2.21 6.39
C GLN A 104 -28.26 1.14 7.07
N GLY A 105 -27.63 0.17 7.74
CA GLY A 105 -28.31 -0.92 8.43
C GLY A 105 -28.59 -2.15 7.56
N ALA A 106 -28.40 -2.09 6.23
CA ALA A 106 -28.64 -3.25 5.38
C ALA A 106 -27.63 -4.37 5.64
N HIS A 107 -28.13 -5.61 5.70
CA HIS A 107 -27.34 -6.82 5.87
C HIS A 107 -26.79 -7.26 4.51
N VAL A 108 -25.53 -6.90 4.23
CA VAL A 108 -24.87 -7.18 2.96
C VAL A 108 -23.87 -8.31 3.16
N GLN A 109 -24.22 -9.52 2.70
CA GLN A 109 -23.31 -10.66 2.72
C GLN A 109 -22.32 -10.56 1.55
N GLN A 110 -21.05 -10.83 1.82
CA GLN A 110 -19.97 -10.73 0.85
C GLN A 110 -19.41 -12.10 0.50
N HIS A 111 -18.86 -12.21 -0.72
CA HIS A 111 -18.00 -13.33 -1.09
C HIS A 111 -16.84 -13.47 -0.09
N PRO A 112 -16.44 -14.68 0.33
CA PRO A 112 -15.35 -14.88 1.26
C PRO A 112 -14.04 -14.27 0.74
N HIS A 113 -13.33 -13.55 1.62
CA HIS A 113 -12.11 -12.84 1.23
C HIS A 113 -11.18 -12.55 2.42
N LEU A 114 -9.93 -12.21 2.12
CA LEU A 114 -8.89 -11.86 3.10
C LEU A 114 -8.70 -10.34 3.30
N ASP A 115 -9.61 -9.52 2.78
CA ASP A 115 -9.52 -8.07 2.86
C ASP A 115 -10.46 -7.51 3.95
N ASP A 116 -10.22 -6.26 4.34
CA ASP A 116 -11.17 -5.42 5.09
C ASP A 116 -11.77 -6.08 6.35
N PHE A 117 -10.92 -6.66 7.22
CA PHE A 117 -11.34 -7.24 8.51
C PHE A 117 -11.84 -6.15 9.48
N VAL A 118 -11.50 -4.89 9.21
CA VAL A 118 -11.97 -3.73 9.96
C VAL A 118 -12.49 -2.70 8.98
N CYS A 119 -13.71 -2.23 9.19
CA CYS A 119 -14.21 -1.03 8.54
C CYS A 119 -13.52 0.20 9.15
N GLU A 120 -12.50 0.73 8.49
CA GLU A 120 -11.74 1.88 9.02
C GLU A 120 -12.61 3.14 9.19
N ARG A 121 -13.57 3.36 8.27
CA ARG A 121 -14.46 4.52 8.30
C ARG A 121 -15.29 4.59 9.58
N HIS A 122 -15.81 3.45 10.02
CA HIS A 122 -16.69 3.36 11.19
C HIS A 122 -16.01 2.72 12.40
N ARG A 123 -14.75 2.31 12.27
CA ARG A 123 -13.98 1.53 13.26
C ARG A 123 -14.79 0.35 13.80
N ARG A 124 -15.25 -0.53 12.90
CA ARG A 124 -16.04 -1.72 13.26
C ARG A 124 -15.40 -3.01 12.77
N TRP A 125 -15.55 -4.09 13.53
CA TRP A 125 -15.13 -5.42 13.13
C TRP A 125 -16.04 -5.94 12.02
N THR A 126 -15.41 -6.35 10.91
CA THR A 126 -16.06 -6.95 9.73
C THR A 126 -15.30 -8.21 9.29
N GLY A 127 -14.41 -8.72 10.14
CA GLY A 127 -13.55 -9.87 9.88
C GLY A 127 -14.24 -11.21 10.11
N PRO A 128 -13.46 -12.30 10.12
CA PRO A 128 -13.91 -13.66 10.44
C PRO A 128 -14.81 -13.72 11.68
N GLY A 129 -15.85 -14.56 11.62
CA GLY A 129 -16.78 -14.78 12.74
C GLY A 129 -17.78 -13.65 13.01
N SER A 130 -17.72 -12.54 12.26
CA SER A 130 -18.68 -11.44 12.43
C SER A 130 -19.99 -11.68 11.68
N THR A 131 -21.11 -11.34 12.31
CA THR A 131 -22.45 -11.25 11.71
C THR A 131 -22.91 -9.79 11.79
N PRO A 132 -23.97 -9.37 11.06
CA PRO A 132 -24.48 -8.00 11.16
C PRO A 132 -24.79 -7.54 12.60
N ALA A 133 -25.22 -8.48 13.46
CA ALA A 133 -25.53 -8.22 14.86
C ALA A 133 -24.28 -8.12 15.76
N THR A 134 -23.20 -8.83 15.43
CA THR A 134 -21.99 -8.91 16.28
C THR A 134 -20.89 -7.93 15.87
N GLN A 135 -21.11 -7.05 14.89
CA GLN A 135 -20.14 -6.03 14.49
C GLN A 135 -19.89 -5.05 15.63
N GLY A 136 -18.82 -5.23 16.40
CA GLY A 136 -18.42 -4.33 17.49
C GLY A 136 -17.58 -3.15 17.03
N THR A 137 -17.55 -2.08 17.82
CA THR A 137 -16.56 -0.99 17.67
C THR A 137 -15.17 -1.51 18.03
N VAL A 138 -14.15 -1.13 17.25
CA VAL A 138 -12.77 -1.56 17.48
C VAL A 138 -11.84 -0.40 17.83
N SER A 139 -10.75 -0.72 18.53
CA SER A 139 -9.75 0.26 18.94
C SER A 139 -8.92 0.79 17.75
N VAL A 140 -8.27 1.95 17.95
CA VAL A 140 -7.28 2.49 16.99
C VAL A 140 -6.12 1.51 16.76
N LYS A 141 -5.76 0.72 17.78
CA LYS A 141 -4.72 -0.31 17.67
C LYS A 141 -5.16 -1.45 16.75
N THR A 142 -6.44 -1.83 16.79
CA THR A 142 -7.02 -2.85 15.90
C THR A 142 -7.06 -2.35 14.45
N VAL A 143 -7.37 -1.07 14.22
CA VAL A 143 -7.25 -0.44 12.89
C VAL A 143 -5.80 -0.47 12.38
N ALA A 144 -4.82 -0.16 13.25
CA ALA A 144 -3.41 -0.23 12.89
C ALA A 144 -2.98 -1.68 12.54
N ALA A 145 -3.44 -2.66 13.31
CA ALA A 145 -3.22 -4.09 13.02
C ALA A 145 -3.83 -4.48 11.66
N HIS A 146 -5.03 -4.01 11.34
CA HIS A 146 -5.65 -4.25 10.04
C HIS A 146 -4.81 -3.70 8.87
N ARG A 147 -4.30 -2.47 8.99
CA ARG A 147 -3.37 -1.90 7.99
C ARG A 147 -2.07 -2.70 7.89
N LYS A 148 -1.57 -3.22 9.02
CA LYS A 148 -0.36 -4.04 9.04
C LYS A 148 -0.58 -5.40 8.36
N LEU A 149 -1.71 -6.06 8.59
CA LEU A 149 -2.08 -7.27 7.86
C LEU A 149 -2.08 -7.03 6.34
N ARG A 150 -2.68 -5.91 5.88
CA ARG A 150 -2.67 -5.54 4.45
C ARG A 150 -1.26 -5.29 3.91
N GLU A 151 -0.34 -4.82 4.74
CA GLU A 151 1.08 -4.70 4.38
C GLU A 151 1.75 -6.06 4.24
N LEU A 152 1.57 -6.95 5.23
CA LEU A 152 2.16 -8.30 5.24
C LEU A 152 1.65 -9.12 4.04
N ARG A 153 0.34 -9.05 3.75
CA ARG A 153 -0.26 -9.77 2.63
C ARG A 153 0.28 -9.31 1.28
N ARG A 154 0.48 -7.99 1.09
CA ARG A 154 1.10 -7.45 -0.14
C ARG A 154 2.54 -7.90 -0.36
N LYS A 155 3.21 -8.40 0.67
CA LYS A 155 4.57 -8.93 0.61
C LYS A 155 4.60 -10.47 0.53
N SER A 156 3.45 -11.12 0.36
CA SER A 156 3.30 -12.57 0.38
C SER A 156 3.85 -13.21 1.68
N ARG A 157 3.68 -12.52 2.82
CA ARG A 157 4.14 -12.95 4.16
C ARG A 157 2.98 -13.23 5.12
N VAL A 158 1.83 -13.66 4.60
CA VAL A 158 0.63 -13.95 5.39
C VAL A 158 0.20 -15.37 5.07
N ASP A 159 0.17 -16.18 6.11
CA ASP A 159 -0.48 -17.48 6.11
C ASP A 159 -1.89 -17.33 6.73
N ILE A 160 -2.93 -17.75 5.99
CA ILE A 160 -4.32 -17.62 6.46
C ILE A 160 -4.64 -18.60 7.57
N GLU A 161 -4.11 -19.82 7.50
CA GLU A 161 -4.36 -20.87 8.45
C GLU A 161 -3.82 -20.47 9.81
N LEU A 162 -2.58 -19.96 9.84
CA LEU A 162 -1.95 -19.38 11.01
C LEU A 162 -2.76 -18.19 11.54
N LEU A 163 -3.20 -17.26 10.69
CA LEU A 163 -3.97 -16.10 11.15
C LEU A 163 -5.26 -16.53 11.85
N LEU A 164 -6.01 -17.47 11.28
CA LEU A 164 -7.26 -17.96 11.85
C LEU A 164 -7.01 -18.77 13.13
N ALA A 165 -5.98 -19.63 13.14
CA ALA A 165 -5.57 -20.39 14.32
C ALA A 165 -5.13 -19.47 15.47
N LEU A 166 -4.43 -18.37 15.17
CA LEU A 166 -4.04 -17.37 16.16
C LEU A 166 -5.25 -16.61 16.69
N ILE A 167 -6.19 -16.19 15.83
CA ILE A 167 -7.41 -15.52 16.31
C ILE A 167 -8.20 -16.44 17.23
N ALA A 168 -8.35 -17.72 16.88
CA ALA A 168 -9.04 -18.71 17.69
C ALA A 168 -8.34 -18.96 19.03
N SER A 169 -7.06 -19.30 19.02
CA SER A 169 -6.29 -19.56 20.25
C SER A 169 -6.19 -18.35 21.18
N LEU A 170 -6.04 -17.13 20.65
CA LEU A 170 -6.00 -15.91 21.45
C LEU A 170 -7.36 -15.54 22.03
N ARG A 171 -8.47 -15.89 21.35
CA ARG A 171 -9.83 -15.75 21.91
C ARG A 171 -9.95 -16.56 23.19
N ASP A 172 -9.43 -17.78 23.17
CA ASP A 172 -9.52 -18.72 24.30
C ASP A 172 -8.54 -18.35 25.42
N ASP A 173 -7.27 -18.09 25.08
CA ASP A 173 -6.22 -17.72 26.05
C ASP A 173 -6.57 -16.42 26.79
N LEU A 174 -7.11 -15.41 26.07
CA LEU A 174 -7.38 -14.09 26.65
C LEU A 174 -8.83 -13.91 27.08
N ARG A 175 -9.74 -14.82 26.70
CA ARG A 175 -11.20 -14.70 26.88
C ARG A 175 -11.76 -13.40 26.30
N VAL A 176 -11.25 -13.00 25.13
CA VAL A 176 -11.61 -11.76 24.43
C VAL A 176 -12.39 -12.03 23.14
N GLN A 177 -12.99 -10.98 22.59
CA GLN A 177 -13.63 -11.05 21.28
C GLN A 177 -12.58 -11.12 20.14
N ASP A 178 -12.97 -11.67 18.99
CA ASP A 178 -12.08 -11.94 17.85
C ASP A 178 -11.31 -10.71 17.38
N HIS A 179 -11.91 -9.52 17.45
CA HIS A 179 -11.27 -8.28 17.05
C HIS A 179 -10.15 -7.80 18.00
N GLU A 180 -10.20 -8.22 19.26
CA GLU A 180 -9.13 -7.97 20.23
C GLU A 180 -8.00 -9.00 20.07
N GLY A 181 -8.35 -10.28 19.92
CA GLY A 181 -7.40 -11.35 19.59
C GLY A 181 -6.66 -11.08 18.28
N PHE A 182 -7.39 -10.61 17.25
CA PHE A 182 -6.84 -10.23 15.95
C PHE A 182 -5.65 -9.27 16.02
N ARG A 183 -5.73 -8.27 16.91
CA ARG A 183 -4.61 -7.32 17.10
C ARG A 183 -3.33 -8.05 17.49
N TYR A 184 -3.43 -9.00 18.41
CA TYR A 184 -2.29 -9.77 18.90
C TYR A 184 -1.84 -10.82 17.88
N ALA A 185 -2.78 -11.46 17.16
CA ALA A 185 -2.48 -12.37 16.06
C ALA A 185 -1.58 -11.71 15.02
N VAL A 186 -1.93 -10.49 14.56
CA VAL A 186 -1.11 -9.74 13.60
C VAL A 186 0.28 -9.40 14.16
N ALA A 187 0.39 -9.12 15.46
CA ALA A 187 1.66 -8.83 16.09
C ALA A 187 2.55 -10.09 16.18
N VAL A 188 1.98 -11.26 16.50
CA VAL A 188 2.68 -12.55 16.47
C VAL A 188 3.16 -12.87 15.05
N MET A 189 2.29 -12.74 14.04
CA MET A 189 2.68 -12.95 12.65
C MET A 189 3.80 -12.00 12.23
N GLN A 190 3.71 -10.71 12.58
CA GLN A 190 4.79 -9.76 12.30
C GLN A 190 6.11 -10.19 12.94
N TRP A 191 6.07 -10.66 14.18
CA TRP A 191 7.26 -11.16 14.87
C TRP A 191 7.85 -12.40 14.16
N LEU A 192 7.01 -13.33 13.69
CA LEU A 192 7.43 -14.49 12.89
C LEU A 192 8.03 -14.12 11.54
N THR A 193 7.84 -12.89 11.03
CA THR A 193 8.52 -12.45 9.78
C THR A 193 9.92 -11.89 9.99
N ARG A 194 10.39 -11.73 11.24
CA ARG A 194 11.70 -11.15 11.53
C ARG A 194 12.81 -12.18 11.32
N ARG A 195 13.92 -11.76 10.70
CA ARG A 195 15.06 -12.63 10.42
C ARG A 195 15.66 -13.24 11.70
N ASP A 196 15.87 -12.45 12.74
CA ASP A 196 16.45 -12.92 14.00
C ASP A 196 15.55 -13.94 14.71
N THR A 197 14.23 -13.74 14.64
CA THR A 197 13.25 -14.71 15.13
C THR A 197 13.34 -16.03 14.36
N LEU A 198 13.33 -15.97 13.03
CA LEU A 198 13.35 -17.16 12.17
C LEU A 198 14.63 -17.97 12.34
N VAL A 199 15.80 -17.30 12.38
CA VAL A 199 17.08 -17.97 12.60
C VAL A 199 17.09 -18.75 13.90
N ARG A 200 16.50 -18.21 14.98
CA ARG A 200 16.46 -18.90 16.28
C ARG A 200 15.38 -19.98 16.36
N LEU A 201 14.21 -19.77 15.75
CA LEU A 201 13.13 -20.76 15.73
C LEU A 201 13.54 -22.04 14.99
N PHE A 202 14.28 -21.87 13.89
CA PHE A 202 14.64 -22.96 12.99
C PHE A 202 16.10 -23.42 13.13
N ASP A 203 16.80 -22.93 14.17
CA ASP A 203 18.13 -23.43 14.55
C ASP A 203 18.04 -24.89 14.99
N PRO A 204 18.72 -25.83 14.31
CA PRO A 204 18.69 -27.23 14.71
C PRO A 204 19.59 -27.53 15.91
N ALA A 205 20.46 -26.61 16.36
CA ALA A 205 21.41 -26.86 17.43
C ALA A 205 20.74 -26.94 18.83
N PRO A 206 19.80 -26.05 19.21
CA PRO A 206 19.11 -26.17 20.49
C PRO A 206 18.06 -27.28 20.53
N PRO A 207 17.79 -27.89 21.70
CA PRO A 207 16.66 -28.80 21.88
C PRO A 207 15.32 -28.13 21.56
N TYR A 208 14.40 -28.84 20.90
CA TYR A 208 13.07 -28.34 20.56
C TYR A 208 12.33 -27.81 21.79
N ALA A 209 12.44 -28.48 22.94
CA ALA A 209 11.86 -28.01 24.20
C ALA A 209 12.37 -26.62 24.62
N SER A 210 13.67 -26.35 24.42
CA SER A 210 14.26 -25.04 24.75
C SER A 210 13.81 -23.97 23.77
N THR A 211 13.73 -24.30 22.48
CA THR A 211 13.23 -23.39 21.44
C THR A 211 11.75 -23.08 21.63
N PHE A 212 10.93 -24.08 21.94
CA PHE A 212 9.51 -23.91 22.25
C PHE A 212 9.29 -23.08 23.51
N ALA A 213 10.04 -23.31 24.58
CA ALA A 213 9.95 -22.50 25.81
C ALA A 213 10.29 -21.04 25.53
N TRP A 214 11.37 -20.77 24.80
CA TRP A 214 11.75 -19.41 24.39
C TRP A 214 10.69 -18.75 23.50
N MET A 215 10.13 -19.48 22.53
CA MET A 215 9.04 -18.98 21.68
C MET A 215 7.81 -18.64 22.51
N SER A 216 7.42 -19.52 23.43
CA SER A 216 6.27 -19.35 24.32
C SER A 216 6.42 -18.11 25.21
N GLU A 217 7.63 -17.87 25.73
CA GLU A 217 7.96 -16.66 26.49
C GLU A 217 7.87 -15.39 25.61
N CYS A 218 8.39 -15.44 24.38
CA CYS A 218 8.29 -14.32 23.44
C CYS A 218 6.84 -13.97 23.10
N ILE A 219 6.00 -14.98 22.84
CA ILE A 219 4.57 -14.80 22.58
C ILE A 219 3.90 -14.20 23.81
N THR A 220 4.16 -14.74 25.00
CA THR A 220 3.64 -14.24 26.28
C THR A 220 3.99 -12.76 26.48
N ASN A 221 5.23 -12.37 26.21
CA ASN A 221 5.69 -10.97 26.32
C ASN A 221 5.04 -10.05 25.28
N LEU A 222 4.81 -10.55 24.07
CA LEU A 222 4.21 -9.80 22.98
C LEU A 222 2.71 -9.57 23.20
N VAL A 223 2.01 -10.59 23.72
CA VAL A 223 0.59 -10.54 24.08
C VAL A 223 0.37 -9.83 25.43
N ARG A 224 1.37 -9.89 26.32
CA ARG A 224 1.35 -9.45 27.72
C ARG A 224 0.37 -10.23 28.61
N ALA A 225 0.20 -11.51 28.29
CA ALA A 225 -0.62 -12.45 29.03
C ALA A 225 -0.11 -13.87 28.74
N SER A 226 -0.41 -14.81 29.63
CA SER A 226 -0.15 -16.23 29.37
C SER A 226 -0.92 -16.66 28.12
N SER A 227 -0.25 -17.30 27.16
CA SER A 227 -0.86 -17.68 25.88
C SER A 227 -0.43 -19.08 25.42
N PRO A 228 -0.72 -20.13 26.22
CA PRO A 228 -0.29 -21.50 25.92
C PRO A 228 -0.97 -22.08 24.67
N ALA A 229 -2.26 -21.82 24.44
CA ALA A 229 -2.94 -22.31 23.23
C ALA A 229 -2.36 -21.63 21.98
N THR A 230 -2.04 -20.35 22.08
CA THR A 230 -1.40 -19.57 21.01
C THR A 230 0.00 -20.10 20.70
N ALA A 231 0.80 -20.38 21.73
CA ALA A 231 2.13 -20.97 21.55
C ALA A 231 2.07 -22.35 20.90
N ARG A 232 1.13 -23.20 21.33
CA ARG A 232 0.87 -24.50 20.70
C ARG A 232 0.44 -24.34 19.23
N ALA A 233 -0.47 -23.43 18.93
CA ALA A 233 -0.93 -23.17 17.56
C ALA A 233 0.19 -22.72 16.63
N VAL A 234 1.08 -21.82 17.10
CA VAL A 234 2.27 -21.43 16.32
C VAL A 234 3.18 -22.62 16.11
N TRP A 235 3.51 -23.37 17.16
CA TRP A 235 4.44 -24.50 17.07
C TRP A 235 3.96 -25.53 16.04
N LEU A 236 2.73 -26.01 16.17
CA LEU A 236 2.19 -27.01 15.25
C LEU A 236 2.11 -26.51 13.81
N HIS A 237 1.80 -25.22 13.58
CA HIS A 237 1.80 -24.65 12.23
C HIS A 237 3.19 -24.60 11.59
N LEU A 238 4.26 -24.43 12.38
CA LEU A 238 5.62 -24.42 11.86
C LEU A 238 6.19 -25.81 11.56
N HIS A 239 5.50 -26.89 11.96
CA HIS A 239 5.98 -28.26 11.80
C HIS A 239 6.34 -28.63 10.34
N PRO A 240 5.51 -28.35 9.31
CA PRO A 240 5.88 -28.67 7.93
C PRO A 240 7.17 -27.98 7.47
N ALA A 241 7.41 -26.74 7.90
CA ALA A 241 8.64 -26.01 7.59
C ALA A 241 9.87 -26.60 8.30
N HIS A 242 9.72 -27.04 9.56
CA HIS A 242 10.77 -27.78 10.26
C HIS A 242 11.08 -29.11 9.57
N LEU A 243 10.05 -29.81 9.07
CA LEU A 243 10.21 -31.06 8.32
C LEU A 243 10.96 -30.84 7.01
N SER A 244 10.53 -29.88 6.20
CA SER A 244 11.20 -29.53 4.94
C SER A 244 12.65 -29.09 5.17
N LEU A 245 12.92 -28.38 6.26
CA LEU A 245 14.28 -27.98 6.65
C LEU A 245 15.14 -29.17 7.12
N GLN A 246 14.60 -30.07 7.95
CA GLN A 246 15.32 -31.30 8.32
C GLN A 246 15.64 -32.16 7.09
N VAL A 247 14.71 -32.26 6.13
CA VAL A 247 14.96 -32.94 4.86
C VAL A 247 16.11 -32.25 4.11
N ALA A 248 16.11 -30.92 4.02
CA ALA A 248 17.18 -30.17 3.38
C ALA A 248 18.55 -30.40 4.05
N PHE A 249 18.62 -30.51 5.39
CA PHE A 249 19.87 -30.84 6.09
C PHE A 249 20.32 -32.30 5.93
N ARG A 250 19.38 -33.22 5.74
CA ARG A 250 19.66 -34.64 5.51
C ARG A 250 20.06 -34.89 4.06
N GLY A 251 19.50 -34.12 3.12
CA GLY A 251 19.82 -34.09 1.70
C GLY A 251 20.91 -33.07 1.35
N TYR A 252 21.24 -32.97 0.06
CA TYR A 252 22.09 -31.90 -0.50
C TYR A 252 21.30 -30.92 -1.38
N SER A 253 19.97 -31.05 -1.45
CA SER A 253 19.09 -30.06 -2.04
C SER A 253 18.85 -28.91 -1.06
N GLY A 254 18.75 -27.67 -1.57
CA GLY A 254 18.38 -26.51 -0.74
C GLY A 254 16.99 -26.68 -0.12
N TYR A 255 16.62 -25.80 0.80
CA TYR A 255 15.26 -25.75 1.33
C TYR A 255 14.27 -25.35 0.22
N HIS A 256 13.19 -26.12 0.07
CA HIS A 256 12.07 -25.81 -0.79
C HIS A 256 10.79 -26.17 -0.02
N ALA A 257 9.85 -25.23 0.08
CA ALA A 257 8.53 -25.50 0.63
C ALA A 257 7.82 -26.56 -0.22
N ARG A 258 7.26 -27.58 0.42
CA ARG A 258 6.64 -28.74 -0.25
C ARG A 258 5.18 -28.50 -0.63
N HIS A 259 4.52 -27.54 0.01
CA HIS A 259 3.11 -27.23 -0.19
C HIS A 259 2.89 -25.72 -0.29
N SER A 260 1.87 -25.30 -1.03
CA SER A 260 1.55 -23.88 -1.29
C SER A 260 1.11 -23.07 -0.05
N HIS A 261 0.90 -23.73 1.09
CA HIS A 261 0.57 -23.15 2.40
C HIS A 261 1.58 -23.53 3.49
N GLU A 262 2.73 -24.08 3.11
CA GLU A 262 3.81 -24.25 4.08
C GLU A 262 4.37 -22.89 4.49
N PHE A 263 4.66 -22.73 5.78
CA PHE A 263 5.31 -21.53 6.29
C PHE A 263 6.66 -21.30 5.57
N ALA A 264 6.69 -20.33 4.66
CA ALA A 264 7.84 -20.12 3.78
C ALA A 264 9.03 -19.49 4.52
N LEU A 265 10.17 -20.19 4.50
CA LEU A 265 11.43 -19.66 5.00
C LEU A 265 12.18 -18.87 3.92
N PRO A 266 12.68 -17.65 4.22
CA PRO A 266 13.57 -16.92 3.33
C PRO A 266 14.85 -17.73 3.04
N THR A 267 15.35 -17.69 1.81
CA THR A 267 16.56 -18.43 1.40
C THR A 267 17.78 -18.07 2.26
N ASP A 268 17.90 -16.81 2.68
CA ASP A 268 18.99 -16.33 3.55
C ASP A 268 18.92 -16.87 4.99
N VAL A 269 17.77 -17.42 5.41
CA VAL A 269 17.63 -18.16 6.67
C VAL A 269 18.05 -19.62 6.48
N THR A 270 17.74 -20.21 5.32
CA THR A 270 17.95 -21.65 5.07
C THR A 270 19.33 -22.02 4.57
N ASP A 271 20.07 -21.06 4.00
CA ASP A 271 21.43 -21.25 3.48
C ASP A 271 22.50 -21.32 4.60
N TRP A 272 22.12 -21.14 5.87
CA TRP A 272 23.03 -20.74 6.95
C TRP A 272 23.18 -21.70 8.13
N TYR A 273 22.43 -22.79 8.18
CA TYR A 273 22.50 -23.66 9.35
C TYR A 273 23.71 -24.60 9.28
N PRO A 274 24.55 -24.65 10.33
CA PRO A 274 25.51 -25.73 10.47
C PRO A 274 24.73 -27.04 10.55
N ARG A 275 25.15 -28.03 9.77
CA ARG A 275 24.53 -29.35 9.77
C ARG A 275 24.67 -29.96 11.17
N PRO A 276 23.56 -30.27 11.88
CA PRO A 276 23.64 -30.90 13.18
C PRO A 276 24.18 -32.33 13.05
N GLU A 277 24.99 -32.77 14.00
CA GLU A 277 25.53 -34.14 14.03
C GLU A 277 24.42 -35.18 14.28
N THR A 278 23.41 -34.80 15.05
CA THR A 278 22.23 -35.62 15.38
C THR A 278 20.96 -34.80 15.17
N PHE A 279 19.90 -35.46 14.70
CA PHE A 279 18.59 -34.83 14.54
C PHE A 279 17.67 -35.29 15.67
N GLN A 280 16.94 -34.35 16.26
CA GLN A 280 15.85 -34.65 17.19
C GLN A 280 14.68 -35.30 16.45
N SER A 281 13.96 -36.18 17.14
CA SER A 281 12.84 -36.92 16.58
C SER A 281 11.59 -36.04 16.48
N TRP A 282 10.60 -36.46 15.68
CA TRP A 282 9.29 -35.81 15.66
C TRP A 282 8.51 -36.03 16.95
N GLY A 283 8.79 -37.11 17.68
CA GLY A 283 8.28 -37.31 19.03
C GLY A 283 8.74 -36.18 19.97
N ASP A 284 10.01 -35.76 19.89
CA ASP A 284 10.54 -34.66 20.69
C ASP A 284 9.88 -33.31 20.33
N TYR A 285 9.55 -33.11 19.05
CA TYR A 285 8.85 -31.92 18.58
C TYR A 285 7.43 -31.83 19.14
N LEU A 286 6.67 -32.93 19.07
CA LEU A 286 5.28 -32.99 19.53
C LEU A 286 5.17 -33.03 21.06
N ALA A 287 6.16 -33.61 21.74
CA ALA A 287 6.25 -33.60 23.20
C ALA A 287 6.31 -32.18 23.79
N CYS A 288 6.80 -31.19 23.03
CA CYS A 288 6.81 -29.79 23.44
C CYS A 288 5.40 -29.24 23.73
N THR A 289 4.39 -29.73 23.02
CA THR A 289 2.99 -29.30 23.16
C THR A 289 2.09 -30.35 23.80
N GLY A 290 2.65 -31.50 24.19
CA GLY A 290 1.89 -32.63 24.72
C GLY A 290 1.08 -33.39 23.67
N ASP A 291 1.38 -33.18 22.39
CA ASP A 291 0.71 -33.87 21.28
C ASP A 291 1.39 -35.20 20.97
N THR A 292 0.62 -36.17 20.49
CA THR A 292 1.14 -37.50 20.09
C THR A 292 1.01 -37.75 18.59
N ASN A 293 0.22 -36.92 17.89
CA ASN A 293 0.00 -36.99 16.46
C ASN A 293 -0.39 -35.59 15.93
N ILE A 294 0.10 -35.23 14.75
CA ILE A 294 -0.22 -33.97 14.06
C ILE A 294 -1.35 -34.13 13.02
N TYR A 295 -1.76 -35.37 12.69
CA TYR A 295 -2.75 -35.69 11.66
C TYR A 295 -4.19 -35.42 12.14
N GLN A 296 -4.55 -34.13 12.23
CA GLN A 296 -5.94 -33.65 12.09
C GLN A 296 -6.16 -32.96 10.72
N PHE A 297 -5.17 -32.98 9.84
CA PHE A 297 -5.26 -32.54 8.44
C PHE A 297 -4.79 -33.71 7.55
N ASP A 298 -5.66 -34.16 6.65
CA ASP A 298 -5.73 -35.51 6.04
C ASP A 298 -4.50 -36.06 5.28
N ASP A 299 -4.50 -37.40 5.30
CA ASP A 299 -3.91 -38.45 4.44
C ASP A 299 -2.50 -39.02 4.69
N ASP A 300 -2.49 -40.35 4.74
CA ASP A 300 -1.60 -41.25 5.49
C ASP A 300 -0.34 -41.64 4.69
N SER A 301 0.42 -40.67 4.23
CA SER A 301 1.68 -40.91 3.50
C SER A 301 2.77 -39.89 3.83
N GLY A 302 3.12 -39.82 5.12
CA GLY A 302 4.42 -39.26 5.50
C GLY A 302 5.53 -40.04 4.78
N PRO A 303 6.47 -39.38 4.08
CA PRO A 303 7.47 -40.08 3.29
C PRO A 303 8.37 -40.92 4.20
N THR A 304 8.36 -42.24 3.99
CA THR A 304 9.36 -43.15 4.53
C THR A 304 10.72 -42.73 3.98
N LEU A 305 11.60 -42.21 4.84
CA LEU A 305 12.94 -41.77 4.46
C LEU A 305 13.76 -42.97 3.97
N ALA A 306 13.94 -43.09 2.64
CA ALA A 306 14.98 -43.96 2.09
C ALA A 306 16.36 -43.49 2.59
N ARG A 307 17.22 -44.42 2.99
CA ARG A 307 18.60 -44.10 3.39
C ARG A 307 19.36 -43.52 2.18
N PRO A 308 19.95 -42.32 2.28
CA PRO A 308 20.65 -41.72 1.14
C PRO A 308 21.90 -42.54 0.78
N ARG A 309 22.07 -42.83 -0.52
CA ARG A 309 23.28 -43.49 -1.03
C ARG A 309 24.40 -42.44 -1.12
N ARG A 310 25.59 -42.75 -0.61
CA ARG A 310 26.76 -41.86 -0.63
C ARG A 310 27.83 -42.41 -1.55
N ARG A 311 28.28 -41.63 -2.53
CA ARG A 311 29.37 -41.99 -3.44
C ARG A 311 30.43 -40.89 -3.44
N ARG A 312 31.71 -41.27 -3.43
CA ARG A 312 32.82 -40.33 -3.63
C ARG A 312 32.90 -39.98 -5.13
N ALA A 313 32.83 -38.71 -5.46
CA ALA A 313 32.81 -38.16 -6.81
C ALA A 313 33.93 -37.15 -7.02
N TYR A 314 34.23 -36.90 -8.30
CA TYR A 314 35.20 -35.91 -8.75
C TYR A 314 34.53 -35.03 -9.79
N CYS A 315 34.73 -33.72 -9.70
CA CYS A 315 34.23 -32.79 -10.71
C CYS A 315 35.20 -32.71 -11.89
N ASP A 316 34.80 -32.04 -12.97
CA ASP A 316 35.64 -31.85 -14.17
C ASP A 316 36.93 -31.06 -13.87
N HIS A 317 36.97 -30.36 -12.73
CA HIS A 317 38.15 -29.63 -12.24
C HIS A 317 38.97 -30.47 -11.23
N GLY A 318 38.69 -31.76 -11.07
CA GLY A 318 39.44 -32.69 -10.22
C GLY A 318 39.14 -32.64 -8.72
N HIS A 319 38.30 -31.71 -8.24
CA HIS A 319 37.94 -31.65 -6.82
C HIS A 319 37.16 -32.90 -6.38
N ALA A 320 37.65 -33.56 -5.32
CA ALA A 320 36.95 -34.67 -4.66
C ALA A 320 35.80 -34.14 -3.78
N TYR A 321 34.62 -34.74 -3.89
CA TYR A 321 33.46 -34.44 -3.04
C TYR A 321 32.55 -35.67 -2.88
N MET A 322 31.56 -35.58 -1.99
CA MET A 322 30.57 -36.66 -1.79
C MET A 322 29.29 -36.34 -2.57
N ASP A 323 28.94 -37.21 -3.52
CA ASP A 323 27.69 -37.19 -4.28
C ASP A 323 26.65 -38.06 -3.56
N ILE A 324 25.47 -37.50 -3.29
CA ILE A 324 24.47 -38.16 -2.43
C ILE A 324 23.09 -38.08 -3.09
N THR A 325 22.55 -39.25 -3.47
CA THR A 325 21.23 -39.40 -4.09
C THR A 325 20.22 -39.93 -3.07
N VAL A 326 18.99 -39.39 -3.12
CA VAL A 326 17.93 -39.70 -2.14
C VAL A 326 16.84 -40.60 -2.75
N ASN A 327 16.78 -40.74 -4.08
CA ASN A 327 15.94 -41.70 -4.82
C ASN A 327 16.62 -42.09 -6.15
N ASP A 328 16.10 -43.12 -6.85
CA ASP A 328 16.42 -43.43 -8.25
C ASP A 328 15.86 -42.34 -9.18
N ASP A 329 16.38 -41.12 -9.02
CA ASP A 329 16.04 -39.97 -9.84
C ASP A 329 16.60 -40.23 -11.26
N GLU A 330 15.72 -40.60 -12.20
CA GLU A 330 16.04 -40.86 -13.62
C GLU A 330 16.62 -39.61 -14.33
N SER A 331 16.66 -38.45 -13.66
CA SER A 331 17.18 -37.19 -14.20
C SER A 331 18.71 -37.13 -14.36
N GLY A 332 19.46 -38.07 -13.78
CA GLY A 332 20.92 -38.18 -13.99
C GLY A 332 21.75 -36.96 -13.52
N ALA A 333 21.14 -36.03 -12.77
CA ALA A 333 21.79 -34.79 -12.34
C ALA A 333 22.80 -35.05 -11.20
N ARG A 334 24.10 -34.86 -11.48
CA ARG A 334 25.16 -34.94 -10.46
C ARG A 334 25.09 -33.75 -9.49
N THR A 335 25.36 -33.99 -8.21
CA THR A 335 25.51 -32.90 -7.22
C THR A 335 26.63 -31.93 -7.67
N PRO A 336 26.39 -30.61 -7.74
CA PRO A 336 27.40 -29.63 -8.13
C PRO A 336 28.59 -29.61 -7.15
N CYS A 337 29.81 -29.46 -7.67
CA CYS A 337 31.02 -29.46 -6.84
C CYS A 337 31.02 -28.33 -5.81
N PRO A 338 31.17 -28.61 -4.50
CA PRO A 338 31.16 -27.59 -3.44
C PRO A 338 32.36 -26.62 -3.51
N THR A 339 33.50 -27.05 -4.06
CA THR A 339 34.67 -26.18 -4.25
C THR A 339 34.46 -25.24 -5.44
N CYS A 340 33.98 -25.74 -6.58
CA CYS A 340 33.68 -24.90 -7.74
C CYS A 340 32.52 -23.92 -7.46
N THR A 341 31.54 -24.35 -6.67
CA THR A 341 30.42 -23.50 -6.23
C THR A 341 30.77 -22.63 -5.03
N ARG A 342 32.05 -22.61 -4.59
CA ARG A 342 32.60 -21.75 -3.53
C ARG A 342 31.96 -21.95 -2.14
N ARG A 343 31.32 -23.11 -1.92
CA ARG A 343 30.76 -23.56 -0.63
C ARG A 343 31.82 -24.16 0.29
N HIS A 344 32.92 -24.68 -0.26
CA HIS A 344 34.08 -25.18 0.49
C HIS A 344 35.35 -24.41 0.12
N VAL A 345 36.09 -23.90 1.11
CA VAL A 345 37.33 -23.15 0.90
C VAL A 345 38.48 -24.13 0.69
N MET A 346 39.26 -23.91 -0.36
CA MET A 346 40.49 -24.63 -0.65
C MET A 346 41.61 -23.61 -0.89
N PRO A 347 42.62 -23.56 -0.01
CA PRO A 347 43.78 -22.69 -0.19
C PRO A 347 44.46 -22.91 -1.54
N GLY A 348 44.81 -21.81 -2.21
CA GLY A 348 45.42 -21.80 -3.54
C GLY A 348 44.42 -21.92 -4.70
N VAL A 349 43.11 -22.02 -4.43
CA VAL A 349 42.08 -22.18 -5.45
C VAL A 349 41.00 -21.12 -5.36
N ASN A 350 40.29 -21.05 -4.22
CA ASN A 350 39.10 -20.20 -4.08
C ASN A 350 39.08 -19.39 -2.78
N ASP A 351 40.19 -19.35 -2.07
CA ASP A 351 40.40 -18.52 -0.88
C ASP A 351 40.59 -17.04 -1.23
N LEU A 352 40.48 -16.18 -0.22
CA LEU A 352 40.50 -14.73 -0.35
C LEU A 352 41.87 -14.22 -0.76
N ARG A 353 42.97 -14.84 -0.31
CA ARG A 353 44.33 -14.48 -0.73
C ARG A 353 44.50 -14.68 -2.23
N THR A 354 44.10 -15.85 -2.72
CA THR A 354 44.27 -16.24 -4.12
C THR A 354 43.36 -15.42 -5.03
N VAL A 355 42.09 -15.24 -4.66
CA VAL A 355 41.10 -14.62 -5.55
C VAL A 355 41.11 -13.08 -5.46
N ASN A 356 41.45 -12.49 -4.31
CA ASN A 356 41.48 -11.03 -4.14
C ASN A 356 42.55 -10.58 -3.12
N ALA A 357 43.80 -10.50 -3.59
CA ALA A 357 44.95 -10.11 -2.78
C ALA A 357 44.79 -8.72 -2.12
N THR A 358 44.22 -7.74 -2.82
CA THR A 358 44.00 -6.39 -2.27
C THR A 358 43.02 -6.38 -1.10
N ALA A 359 41.98 -7.21 -1.15
CA ALA A 359 41.09 -7.38 -0.01
C ALA A 359 41.79 -8.17 1.10
N ALA A 360 42.55 -9.22 0.78
CA ALA A 360 43.31 -10.00 1.76
C ALA A 360 44.27 -9.13 2.59
N GLU A 361 44.95 -8.16 1.98
CA GLU A 361 45.81 -7.18 2.67
C GLU A 361 45.06 -6.29 3.66
N GLN A 362 43.75 -6.12 3.46
CA GLN A 362 42.91 -5.31 4.32
C GLN A 362 42.25 -6.13 5.42
N LEU A 363 42.55 -7.42 5.59
CA LEU A 363 42.15 -8.16 6.77
C LEU A 363 42.82 -7.56 8.01
N HIS A 364 42.06 -7.42 9.09
CA HIS A 364 42.61 -6.89 10.33
C HIS A 364 43.60 -7.91 10.93
N PRO A 365 44.84 -7.50 11.28
CA PRO A 365 45.91 -8.44 11.64
C PRO A 365 45.67 -9.22 12.95
N THR A 366 44.88 -8.68 13.87
CA THR A 366 44.73 -9.26 15.23
C THR A 366 43.30 -9.50 15.70
N LEU A 367 42.28 -8.96 15.02
CA LEU A 367 40.88 -9.01 15.51
C LEU A 367 40.09 -10.22 15.00
N ASN A 368 40.67 -11.00 14.09
CA ASN A 368 40.05 -12.21 13.55
C ASN A 368 40.51 -13.51 14.24
N GLY A 369 41.30 -13.41 15.32
CA GLY A 369 41.94 -14.58 15.92
C GLY A 369 42.92 -15.23 14.94
N ASP A 370 42.88 -16.55 14.84
CA ASP A 370 43.78 -17.34 13.98
C ASP A 370 43.33 -17.43 12.51
N LEU A 371 42.22 -16.78 12.14
CA LEU A 371 41.70 -16.81 10.77
C LEU A 371 42.62 -16.03 9.82
N THR A 372 43.13 -16.72 8.81
CA THR A 372 43.97 -16.15 7.74
C THR A 372 43.16 -15.86 6.48
N ALA A 373 43.77 -15.23 5.47
CA ALA A 373 43.12 -14.97 4.19
C ALA A 373 42.87 -16.26 3.40
N GLU A 374 43.68 -17.27 3.66
CA GLU A 374 43.68 -18.59 3.03
C GLU A 374 42.54 -19.47 3.55
N ASP A 375 41.97 -19.14 4.73
CA ASP A 375 40.83 -19.84 5.35
C ASP A 375 39.46 -19.30 4.91
N ILE A 376 39.44 -18.22 4.13
CA ILE A 376 38.22 -17.44 3.87
C ILE A 376 37.87 -17.50 2.38
N SER A 377 36.67 -17.97 2.02
CA SER A 377 36.15 -17.82 0.65
C SER A 377 35.68 -16.39 0.40
N VAL A 378 35.96 -15.85 -0.80
CA VAL A 378 35.43 -14.54 -1.26
C VAL A 378 33.90 -14.47 -1.26
N ALA A 379 33.21 -15.60 -1.34
CA ALA A 379 31.75 -15.67 -1.32
C ALA A 379 31.18 -15.73 0.11
N SER A 380 32.03 -15.79 1.15
CA SER A 380 31.59 -15.90 2.54
C SER A 380 30.74 -14.70 2.96
N SER A 381 29.58 -14.99 3.55
CA SER A 381 28.68 -14.01 4.16
C SER A 381 28.98 -13.77 5.65
N ARG A 382 29.94 -14.51 6.24
CA ARG A 382 30.34 -14.35 7.64
C ARG A 382 31.15 -13.05 7.81
N PRO A 383 30.77 -12.14 8.72
CA PRO A 383 31.53 -10.92 8.94
C PRO A 383 32.89 -11.23 9.58
N VAL A 384 33.93 -10.60 9.02
CA VAL A 384 35.30 -10.58 9.56
C VAL A 384 35.73 -9.12 9.75
N TRP A 385 36.79 -8.91 10.52
CA TRP A 385 37.41 -7.61 10.74
C TRP A 385 38.34 -7.24 9.60
N TRP A 386 38.20 -6.01 9.13
CA TRP A 386 39.00 -5.38 8.09
C TRP A 386 39.66 -4.11 8.63
N LEU A 387 40.77 -3.71 8.03
CA LEU A 387 41.46 -2.46 8.25
C LEU A 387 41.48 -1.68 6.93
N CYS A 388 40.77 -0.56 6.87
CA CYS A 388 40.75 0.25 5.65
C CYS A 388 42.07 1.00 5.46
N THR A 389 42.28 1.57 4.26
CA THR A 389 43.47 2.37 3.93
C THR A 389 43.69 3.60 4.82
N LYS A 390 42.64 4.08 5.50
CA LYS A 390 42.73 5.16 6.49
C LYS A 390 42.96 4.66 7.92
N GLY A 391 43.24 3.36 8.11
CA GLY A 391 43.53 2.75 9.41
C GLY A 391 42.31 2.50 10.31
N HIS A 392 41.08 2.64 9.80
CA HIS A 392 39.89 2.32 10.60
C HIS A 392 39.61 0.82 10.60
N PRO A 393 39.54 0.16 11.78
CA PRO A 393 38.99 -1.18 11.89
C PRO A 393 37.47 -1.16 11.67
N TYR A 394 36.95 -2.10 10.88
CA TYR A 394 35.52 -2.26 10.63
C TYR A 394 35.17 -3.71 10.31
N THR A 395 33.90 -4.10 10.50
CA THR A 395 33.42 -5.44 10.16
C THR A 395 32.62 -5.43 8.86
N ALA A 396 32.83 -6.45 8.02
CA ALA A 396 32.06 -6.71 6.81
C ALA A 396 32.22 -8.18 6.41
N SER A 397 31.28 -8.74 5.63
CA SER A 397 31.48 -10.07 5.05
C SER A 397 32.44 -10.01 3.84
N PRO A 398 33.26 -11.05 3.60
CA PRO A 398 34.10 -11.15 2.40
C PRO A 398 33.33 -10.94 1.10
N SER A 399 32.11 -11.49 0.97
CA SER A 399 31.25 -11.29 -0.20
C SER A 399 30.86 -9.84 -0.42
N ASN A 400 30.48 -9.13 0.64
CA ASN A 400 30.14 -7.71 0.52
C ASN A 400 31.38 -6.87 0.23
N ARG A 401 32.52 -7.20 0.84
CA ARG A 401 33.77 -6.47 0.64
C ARG A 401 34.34 -6.66 -0.76
N THR A 402 34.25 -7.86 -1.35
CA THR A 402 34.89 -8.20 -2.62
C THR A 402 33.98 -8.14 -3.83
N LEU A 403 32.71 -8.53 -3.70
CA LEU A 403 31.74 -8.55 -4.82
C LEU A 403 30.90 -7.27 -4.87
N ASN A 404 30.54 -6.71 -3.72
CA ASN A 404 29.67 -5.52 -3.63
C ASN A 404 30.43 -4.23 -3.25
N ASP A 405 31.76 -4.32 -3.09
CA ASP A 405 32.68 -3.25 -2.65
C ASP A 405 32.16 -2.42 -1.46
N SER A 406 31.64 -3.09 -0.42
CA SER A 406 31.21 -2.40 0.79
C SER A 406 32.42 -1.80 1.53
N GLY A 407 32.63 -0.49 1.35
CA GLY A 407 33.73 0.24 1.99
C GLY A 407 33.55 0.46 3.49
N CYS A 408 34.60 1.00 4.12
CA CYS A 408 34.65 1.27 5.56
C CYS A 408 33.47 2.14 6.06
N ALA A 409 32.72 1.63 7.03
CA ALA A 409 31.54 2.30 7.59
C ALA A 409 31.85 3.67 8.24
N VAL A 410 33.08 3.87 8.75
CA VAL A 410 33.54 5.17 9.27
C VAL A 410 33.76 6.14 8.12
N CYS A 411 34.51 5.73 7.08
CA CYS A 411 34.76 6.57 5.90
C CYS A 411 33.46 6.96 5.16
N LEU A 412 32.47 6.06 5.16
CA LEU A 412 31.16 6.28 4.56
C LEU A 412 30.17 7.02 5.48
N ASN A 413 30.61 7.49 6.66
CA ASN A 413 29.77 8.17 7.66
C ASN A 413 28.55 7.36 8.13
N ARG A 414 28.62 6.03 8.06
CA ARG A 414 27.60 5.11 8.58
C ARG A 414 27.79 4.83 10.07
N VAL A 415 29.04 4.89 10.55
CA VAL A 415 29.43 4.80 11.96
C VAL A 415 30.18 6.07 12.35
N VAL A 416 29.80 6.69 13.47
CA VAL A 416 30.44 7.91 13.99
C VAL A 416 31.67 7.52 14.80
N ARG A 417 32.79 8.18 14.55
CA ARG A 417 34.02 8.09 15.33
C ARG A 417 34.49 9.50 15.68
N THR A 418 34.48 9.79 16.98
CA THR A 418 34.95 11.08 17.54
C THR A 418 36.38 11.38 17.11
N GLY A 419 36.65 12.61 16.73
CA GLY A 419 37.96 13.08 16.24
C GLY A 419 38.24 12.73 14.79
N VAL A 420 37.32 12.03 14.10
CA VAL A 420 37.51 11.57 12.72
C VAL A 420 36.43 12.11 11.80
N ASN A 421 35.18 11.73 12.03
CA ASN A 421 34.08 12.01 11.10
C ASN A 421 32.84 12.63 11.76
N ASP A 422 32.92 12.95 13.05
CA ASP A 422 31.87 13.65 13.76
C ASP A 422 31.73 15.11 13.30
N LEU A 423 30.60 15.75 13.62
CA LEU A 423 30.29 17.11 13.21
C LEU A 423 31.25 18.12 13.85
N ALA A 424 31.65 17.94 15.10
CA ALA A 424 32.57 18.87 15.77
C ALA A 424 33.93 18.92 15.06
N THR A 425 34.43 17.77 14.62
CA THR A 425 35.69 17.66 13.86
C THR A 425 35.53 18.19 12.43
N THR A 426 34.49 17.76 11.70
CA THR A 426 34.36 18.06 10.26
C THR A 426 33.76 19.44 9.96
N ASN A 427 32.94 19.99 10.86
CA ASN A 427 32.20 21.25 10.66
C ASN A 427 32.12 22.08 11.96
N PRO A 428 33.26 22.59 12.48
CA PRO A 428 33.30 23.25 13.79
C PRO A 428 32.43 24.52 13.86
N GLY A 429 32.31 25.29 12.77
CA GLY A 429 31.45 26.47 12.73
C GLY A 429 29.97 26.14 12.91
N ILE A 430 29.49 25.09 12.24
CA ILE A 430 28.11 24.60 12.38
C ILE A 430 27.91 23.96 13.75
N ALA A 431 28.89 23.21 14.26
CA ALA A 431 28.83 22.59 15.58
C ALA A 431 28.62 23.62 16.71
N ARG A 432 29.20 24.83 16.61
CA ARG A 432 28.99 25.91 17.58
C ARG A 432 27.55 26.44 17.61
N GLU A 433 26.80 26.30 16.52
CA GLU A 433 25.39 26.68 16.48
C GLU A 433 24.46 25.60 17.06
N LEU A 434 24.98 24.47 17.56
CA LEU A 434 24.16 23.46 18.21
C LEU A 434 23.62 24.01 19.54
N HIS A 435 22.32 23.91 19.76
CA HIS A 435 21.69 24.52 20.92
C HIS A 435 22.22 23.90 22.24
N PRO A 436 22.50 24.68 23.31
CA PRO A 436 23.05 24.17 24.57
C PRO A 436 22.20 23.06 25.22
N SER A 437 20.87 23.14 25.12
CA SER A 437 19.96 22.09 25.60
C SER A 437 20.07 20.78 24.81
N SER A 438 20.54 20.82 23.55
CA SER A 438 20.83 19.64 22.76
C SER A 438 22.14 19.00 23.21
N VAL A 439 23.17 19.79 23.56
CA VAL A 439 24.47 19.29 24.03
C VAL A 439 24.33 18.40 25.26
N ARG A 440 23.40 18.70 26.18
CA ARG A 440 23.12 17.87 27.37
C ARG A 440 22.58 16.46 27.05
N ARG A 441 22.05 16.24 25.85
CA ARG A 441 21.52 14.93 25.42
C ARG A 441 22.34 14.30 24.29
N GLN A 442 22.90 15.11 23.39
CA GLN A 442 23.58 14.71 22.17
C GLN A 442 24.60 15.80 21.77
N SER A 443 25.90 15.52 21.96
CA SER A 443 27.00 16.41 21.59
C SER A 443 27.27 16.37 20.07
N ALA A 444 27.88 17.43 19.52
CA ALA A 444 28.33 17.46 18.12
C ALA A 444 29.40 16.39 17.78
N SER A 445 30.00 15.76 18.79
CA SER A 445 30.90 14.61 18.62
C SER A 445 30.19 13.26 18.41
N THR A 446 28.87 13.18 18.60
CA THR A 446 28.13 11.91 18.57
C THR A 446 27.37 11.67 17.26
N PHE A 447 27.53 12.54 16.26
CA PHE A 447 26.88 12.40 14.95
C PHE A 447 27.72 13.06 13.85
N THR A 448 27.54 12.63 12.61
CA THR A 448 28.29 13.15 11.45
C THR A 448 27.55 14.32 10.78
N ALA A 449 28.23 14.99 9.86
CA ALA A 449 27.65 16.02 8.98
C ALA A 449 26.49 15.51 8.09
N THR A 450 26.37 14.19 7.90
CA THR A 450 25.32 13.56 7.09
C THR A 450 24.12 13.09 7.89
N ASP A 451 24.10 13.31 9.20
CA ASP A 451 23.00 12.91 10.08
C ASP A 451 21.69 13.61 9.69
N THR A 452 20.64 12.80 9.50
CA THR A 452 19.30 13.23 9.08
C THR A 452 18.32 13.38 10.24
N LYS A 453 18.77 13.27 11.50
CA LYS A 453 17.91 13.48 12.66
C LYS A 453 17.74 14.97 12.94
N LEU A 454 16.52 15.37 13.29
CA LEU A 454 16.22 16.76 13.64
C LEU A 454 16.86 17.12 14.99
N ARG A 455 17.55 18.26 15.01
CA ARG A 455 18.25 18.82 16.17
C ARG A 455 17.83 20.28 16.37
N LEU A 456 17.98 20.78 17.60
CA LEU A 456 17.74 22.19 17.91
C LEU A 456 19.05 22.97 17.75
N TRP A 457 18.98 24.09 17.06
CA TRP A 457 20.10 24.98 16.74
C TRP A 457 19.82 26.39 17.25
N LEU A 458 20.87 27.11 17.62
CA LEU A 458 20.86 28.52 17.99
C LEU A 458 21.73 29.29 16.99
N CYS A 459 21.11 30.12 16.14
CA CYS A 459 21.88 30.89 15.17
C CYS A 459 22.65 32.04 15.88
N PRO A 460 23.65 32.66 15.24
CA PRO A 460 24.39 33.79 15.81
C PRO A 460 23.53 34.99 16.24
N GLY A 461 22.34 35.14 15.63
CA GLY A 461 21.35 36.15 16.02
C GLY A 461 20.44 35.76 17.18
N GLY A 462 20.74 34.68 17.92
CA GLY A 462 20.00 34.24 19.11
C GLY A 462 18.67 33.53 18.85
N HIS A 463 18.34 33.19 17.60
CA HIS A 463 17.10 32.49 17.27
C HIS A 463 17.26 30.97 17.29
N GLU A 464 16.31 30.32 17.95
CA GLU A 464 16.20 28.86 17.96
C GLU A 464 15.47 28.33 16.72
N PHE A 465 15.95 27.22 16.15
CA PHE A 465 15.30 26.54 15.03
C PHE A 465 15.68 25.06 14.94
N LYS A 466 14.82 24.27 14.30
CA LYS A 466 15.05 22.83 14.08
C LYS A 466 15.54 22.55 12.66
N ALA A 467 16.59 21.77 12.53
CA ALA A 467 17.14 21.30 11.27
C ALA A 467 17.95 20.02 11.48
N THR A 468 18.23 19.27 10.42
CA THR A 468 19.19 18.16 10.47
C THR A 468 20.62 18.66 10.26
N ALA A 469 21.62 17.89 10.68
CA ALA A 469 23.03 18.25 10.42
C ALA A 469 23.30 18.32 8.91
N TRP A 470 22.76 17.37 8.15
CA TRP A 470 22.86 17.32 6.69
C TRP A 470 22.27 18.56 5.99
N GLU A 471 21.10 19.04 6.43
CA GLU A 471 20.49 20.26 5.89
C GLU A 471 21.34 21.50 6.18
N ARG A 472 22.03 21.52 7.32
CA ARG A 472 22.87 22.63 7.76
C ARG A 472 24.17 22.70 6.98
N THR A 473 24.82 21.55 6.77
CA THR A 473 26.13 21.45 6.13
C THR A 473 26.04 21.47 4.60
N ARG A 474 25.10 20.73 4.00
CA ARG A 474 24.99 20.61 2.53
C ARG A 474 24.10 21.66 1.88
N ASN A 475 22.94 21.95 2.48
CA ASN A 475 21.95 22.87 1.88
C ASN A 475 22.00 24.29 2.47
N GLY A 476 22.93 24.54 3.41
CA GLY A 476 23.07 25.84 4.06
C GLY A 476 21.78 26.33 4.75
N LYS A 477 20.94 25.41 5.25
CA LYS A 477 19.66 25.77 5.88
C LYS A 477 19.91 26.70 7.06
N SER A 478 19.57 27.97 6.87
CA SER A 478 19.81 29.04 7.84
C SER A 478 18.54 29.37 8.62
N CYS A 479 18.71 30.12 9.70
CA CYS A 479 17.60 30.59 10.52
C CYS A 479 16.54 31.34 9.67
N LYS A 480 15.28 30.90 9.78
CA LYS A 480 14.14 31.48 9.04
C LYS A 480 13.93 32.95 9.38
N ARG A 481 14.02 33.33 10.66
CA ARG A 481 13.86 34.73 11.12
C ARG A 481 14.93 35.65 10.53
N CYS A 482 16.19 35.23 10.56
CA CYS A 482 17.27 35.98 9.94
C CYS A 482 17.08 36.10 8.42
N LYS A 483 16.59 35.03 7.76
CA LYS A 483 16.26 35.07 6.33
C LYS A 483 15.13 36.05 6.02
N GLN A 484 14.03 36.02 6.76
CA GLN A 484 12.89 36.93 6.62
C GLN A 484 13.31 38.39 6.78
N ARG A 485 14.09 38.70 7.83
CA ARG A 485 14.63 40.05 8.05
C ARG A 485 15.47 40.54 6.87
N ARG A 486 16.35 39.70 6.33
CA ARG A 486 17.14 40.03 5.13
C ARG A 486 16.25 40.23 3.90
N THR A 487 15.19 39.43 3.73
CA THR A 487 14.26 39.59 2.61
C THR A 487 13.56 40.95 2.67
N ARG A 488 12.96 41.30 3.81
CA ARG A 488 12.28 42.59 4.01
C ARG A 488 13.20 43.78 3.78
N ALA A 489 14.45 43.71 4.27
CA ALA A 489 15.44 44.76 4.10
C ALA A 489 15.99 44.87 2.66
N SER A 490 15.73 43.89 1.78
CA SER A 490 16.35 43.85 0.46
C SER A 490 15.60 44.58 -0.65
N GLY A 491 14.37 45.05 -0.41
CA GLY A 491 13.50 45.65 -1.44
C GLY A 491 13.04 44.66 -2.52
N ARG A 492 13.31 43.36 -2.37
CA ARG A 492 12.96 42.30 -3.33
C ARG A 492 11.78 41.44 -2.86
N SER A 493 11.09 41.87 -1.81
CA SER A 493 9.94 41.13 -1.31
C SER A 493 8.78 41.19 -2.30
N LEU A 494 7.79 40.32 -2.13
CA LEU A 494 6.57 40.38 -2.93
C LEU A 494 5.82 41.69 -2.67
N ALA A 495 5.78 42.14 -1.41
CA ALA A 495 5.15 43.41 -1.04
C ALA A 495 5.78 44.59 -1.80
N ASP A 496 7.11 44.61 -1.93
CA ASP A 496 7.82 45.69 -2.62
C ASP A 496 7.67 45.61 -4.15
N THR A 497 7.78 44.40 -4.71
CA THR A 497 7.87 44.22 -6.17
C THR A 497 6.50 44.05 -6.86
N HIS A 498 5.48 43.59 -6.14
CA HIS A 498 4.14 43.29 -6.66
C HIS A 498 3.04 43.66 -5.64
N PRO A 499 2.90 44.95 -5.27
CA PRO A 499 1.96 45.39 -4.22
C PRO A 499 0.50 45.01 -4.54
N GLN A 500 0.10 45.05 -5.81
CA GLN A 500 -1.24 44.66 -6.25
C GLN A 500 -1.53 43.17 -5.99
N LEU A 501 -0.52 42.30 -6.13
CA LEU A 501 -0.69 40.88 -5.78
C LEU A 501 -0.72 40.69 -4.27
N ALA A 502 0.16 41.38 -3.54
CA ALA A 502 0.18 41.35 -2.09
C ALA A 502 -1.17 41.77 -1.47
N ALA A 503 -1.90 42.71 -2.09
CA ALA A 503 -3.25 43.10 -1.68
C ALA A 503 -4.30 41.98 -1.79
N THR A 504 -4.10 41.02 -2.69
CA THR A 504 -4.99 39.84 -2.86
C THR A 504 -4.62 38.66 -1.97
N TRP A 505 -3.64 38.84 -1.07
CA TRP A 505 -3.19 37.84 -0.11
C TRP A 505 -4.07 37.86 1.14
N LEU A 506 -4.51 36.69 1.61
CA LEU A 506 -5.31 36.57 2.84
C LEU A 506 -4.46 36.02 3.98
N PRO A 507 -4.08 36.83 4.99
CA PRO A 507 -3.24 36.37 6.10
C PRO A 507 -3.86 35.22 6.92
N GLU A 508 -5.18 35.24 7.11
CA GLU A 508 -5.94 34.30 7.93
C GLU A 508 -5.88 32.88 7.36
N LEU A 509 -5.92 32.75 6.03
CA LEU A 509 -5.84 31.47 5.32
C LEU A 509 -4.41 31.00 5.06
N ASN A 510 -3.41 31.82 5.39
CA ASN A 510 -2.00 31.55 5.12
C ASN A 510 -1.17 31.40 6.39
N GLU A 511 -1.78 31.00 7.51
CA GLU A 511 -1.10 30.74 8.78
C GLU A 511 -0.25 31.94 9.27
N GLY A 512 -0.72 33.17 9.03
CA GLY A 512 0.01 34.39 9.40
C GLY A 512 1.29 34.65 8.59
N ARG A 513 1.45 34.03 7.41
CA ARG A 513 2.56 34.32 6.50
C ARG A 513 2.38 35.68 5.84
N ASP A 514 3.47 36.44 5.80
CA ASP A 514 3.51 37.81 5.31
C ASP A 514 4.12 37.90 3.89
N PRO A 515 3.51 38.67 2.96
CA PRO A 515 4.08 38.95 1.64
C PRO A 515 5.51 39.51 1.65
N GLY A 516 5.86 40.30 2.66
CA GLY A 516 7.19 40.89 2.85
C GLY A 516 8.30 39.87 3.18
N ASP A 517 7.92 38.67 3.63
CA ASP A 517 8.87 37.60 3.96
C ASP A 517 9.31 36.77 2.74
N CYS A 518 8.64 36.94 1.60
CA CYS A 518 8.79 36.11 0.42
C CYS A 518 9.26 36.94 -0.78
N THR A 519 10.05 36.36 -1.68
CA THR A 519 10.40 36.98 -2.96
C THR A 519 9.47 36.51 -4.08
N LYS A 520 9.38 37.25 -5.18
CA LYS A 520 8.53 36.93 -6.35
C LYS A 520 8.75 35.53 -6.93
N GLY A 521 9.99 35.02 -6.89
CA GLY A 521 10.36 33.70 -7.40
C GLY A 521 10.14 32.54 -6.43
N SER A 522 9.50 32.78 -5.29
CA SER A 522 9.25 31.75 -4.29
C SER A 522 8.33 30.65 -4.82
N ARG A 523 8.69 29.40 -4.55
CA ARG A 523 7.86 28.21 -4.84
C ARG A 523 6.79 27.95 -3.76
N LEU A 524 6.66 28.86 -2.79
CA LEU A 524 5.65 28.77 -1.73
C LEU A 524 4.24 28.84 -2.33
N SER A 525 3.40 27.86 -2.00
CA SER A 525 1.96 27.89 -2.30
C SER A 525 1.21 28.60 -1.19
N VAL A 526 0.39 29.57 -1.58
CA VAL A 526 -0.43 30.39 -0.68
C VAL A 526 -1.84 30.53 -1.24
N VAL A 527 -2.79 30.82 -0.37
CA VAL A 527 -4.17 31.08 -0.74
C VAL A 527 -4.30 32.54 -1.16
N TRP A 528 -4.86 32.75 -2.34
CA TRP A 528 -5.14 34.05 -2.92
C TRP A 528 -6.65 34.25 -3.02
N TRP A 529 -7.07 35.50 -3.04
CA TRP A 529 -8.43 35.89 -3.35
C TRP A 529 -8.51 36.46 -4.77
N CYS A 530 -9.45 36.00 -5.60
CA CYS A 530 -9.72 36.70 -6.87
C CYS A 530 -10.84 37.72 -6.72
N GLU A 531 -10.93 38.61 -7.69
CA GLU A 531 -12.00 39.61 -7.81
C GLU A 531 -13.41 38.99 -7.81
N ALA A 532 -13.55 37.77 -8.32
CA ALA A 532 -14.82 37.02 -8.29
C ALA A 532 -15.14 36.36 -6.94
N GLY A 533 -14.34 36.60 -5.89
CA GLY A 533 -14.63 36.12 -4.53
C GLY A 533 -14.19 34.69 -4.24
N HIS A 534 -13.30 34.10 -5.04
CA HIS A 534 -12.86 32.71 -4.83
C HIS A 534 -11.52 32.65 -4.08
N PRO A 535 -11.42 31.88 -2.98
CA PRO A 535 -10.14 31.51 -2.40
C PRO A 535 -9.50 30.38 -3.22
N PHE A 536 -8.28 30.56 -3.71
CA PHE A 536 -7.58 29.51 -4.46
C PHE A 536 -6.10 29.39 -4.07
N LEU A 537 -5.62 28.14 -4.00
CA LEU A 537 -4.23 27.83 -3.71
C LEU A 537 -3.37 27.95 -4.97
N MET A 538 -2.32 28.76 -4.95
CA MET A 538 -1.36 28.85 -6.05
C MET A 538 0.05 29.22 -5.58
N ARG A 539 1.07 28.73 -6.31
CA ARG A 539 2.48 29.11 -6.10
C ARG A 539 2.71 30.58 -6.41
N LEU A 540 3.51 31.23 -5.57
CA LEU A 540 3.93 32.63 -5.71
C LEU A 540 4.55 32.95 -7.08
N GLU A 541 5.51 32.13 -7.51
CA GLU A 541 6.13 32.28 -8.83
C GLU A 541 5.15 32.14 -10.01
N ALA A 542 4.06 31.37 -9.85
CA ALA A 542 3.07 31.21 -10.91
C ALA A 542 2.12 32.43 -10.94
N ARG A 543 1.72 32.91 -9.76
CA ARG A 543 0.89 34.12 -9.64
C ARG A 543 1.59 35.35 -10.22
N THR A 544 2.88 35.52 -9.92
CA THR A 544 3.70 36.64 -10.44
C THR A 544 3.97 36.54 -11.94
N ARG A 545 3.95 35.34 -12.53
CA ARG A 545 3.97 35.14 -13.99
C ARG A 545 2.61 35.39 -14.68
N GLY A 546 1.59 35.83 -13.95
CA GLY A 546 0.28 36.16 -14.51
C GLY A 546 -0.77 35.05 -14.48
N CYS A 547 -0.50 33.90 -13.85
CA CYS A 547 -1.54 32.90 -13.65
C CYS A 547 -2.62 33.44 -12.68
N GLY A 548 -3.89 33.36 -13.09
CA GLY A 548 -5.05 33.78 -12.31
C GLY A 548 -5.81 32.62 -11.67
N CYS A 549 -7.00 32.93 -11.14
CA CYS A 549 -7.88 31.97 -10.46
C CYS A 549 -8.18 30.74 -11.35
N PRO A 550 -7.91 29.51 -10.89
CA PRO A 550 -8.18 28.31 -11.66
C PRO A 550 -9.67 28.01 -11.83
N TYR A 551 -10.52 28.49 -10.91
CA TYR A 551 -11.97 28.34 -11.01
C TYR A 551 -12.56 29.25 -12.10
N CYS A 552 -12.20 30.53 -12.10
CA CYS A 552 -12.60 31.47 -13.16
C CYS A 552 -12.11 31.04 -14.54
N ALA A 553 -10.90 30.46 -14.62
CA ALA A 553 -10.34 29.94 -15.87
C ALA A 553 -10.92 28.57 -16.30
N GLY A 554 -11.85 27.98 -15.53
CA GLY A 554 -12.45 26.67 -15.84
C GLY A 554 -11.47 25.48 -15.78
N ARG A 555 -10.34 25.64 -15.08
CA ARG A 555 -9.32 24.58 -14.90
C ARG A 555 -9.59 23.70 -13.69
N LEU A 556 -10.26 24.24 -12.68
CA LEU A 556 -10.73 23.51 -11.49
C LEU A 556 -12.21 23.71 -11.28
N LEU A 557 -12.87 22.69 -10.74
CA LEU A 557 -14.29 22.71 -10.40
C LEU A 557 -14.53 23.38 -9.05
N LEU A 558 -15.51 24.28 -8.99
CA LEU A 558 -16.10 24.88 -7.80
C LEU A 558 -17.62 24.75 -7.90
N ALA A 559 -18.19 23.89 -7.05
CA ALA A 559 -19.63 23.67 -6.99
C ALA A 559 -20.35 24.97 -6.56
N GLY A 560 -21.48 25.27 -7.19
CA GLY A 560 -22.21 26.53 -7.05
C GLY A 560 -21.67 27.67 -7.91
N PHE A 561 -20.62 27.45 -8.71
CA PHE A 561 -20.05 28.49 -9.58
C PHE A 561 -19.86 28.02 -11.03
N ASN A 562 -18.98 27.03 -11.26
CA ASN A 562 -18.62 26.59 -12.61
C ASN A 562 -18.92 25.10 -12.88
N ASP A 563 -19.67 24.46 -11.99
CA ASP A 563 -20.20 23.12 -12.20
C ASP A 563 -21.34 23.11 -13.23
N PHE A 564 -21.62 21.93 -13.77
CA PHE A 564 -22.62 21.77 -14.81
C PHE A 564 -24.04 22.05 -14.31
N ALA A 565 -24.39 21.67 -13.08
CA ALA A 565 -25.71 21.95 -12.50
C ALA A 565 -25.98 23.46 -12.39
N THR A 566 -24.98 24.21 -11.93
CA THR A 566 -25.09 25.67 -11.78
C THR A 566 -25.11 26.38 -13.13
N THR A 567 -24.23 25.98 -14.05
CA THR A 567 -24.09 26.70 -15.33
C THR A 567 -25.18 26.35 -16.34
N HIS A 568 -25.73 25.14 -16.29
CA HIS A 568 -26.74 24.59 -17.21
C HIS A 568 -27.83 23.80 -16.45
N PRO A 569 -28.60 24.46 -15.57
CA PRO A 569 -29.61 23.80 -14.74
C PRO A 569 -30.73 23.15 -15.58
N ASP A 570 -31.03 23.74 -16.73
CA ASP A 570 -31.97 23.24 -17.74
C ASP A 570 -31.55 21.88 -18.29
N LEU A 571 -30.30 21.71 -18.70
CA LEU A 571 -29.80 20.43 -19.21
C LEU A 571 -29.54 19.43 -18.08
N ALA A 572 -29.29 19.89 -16.85
CA ALA A 572 -29.08 19.04 -15.70
C ALA A 572 -30.35 18.25 -15.30
N THR A 573 -31.55 18.69 -15.68
CA THR A 573 -32.79 17.93 -15.45
C THR A 573 -32.83 16.63 -16.25
N ASP A 574 -32.16 16.60 -17.40
CA ASP A 574 -32.03 15.40 -18.24
C ASP A 574 -30.93 14.45 -17.72
N TRP A 575 -30.24 14.77 -16.62
CA TRP A 575 -29.19 13.90 -16.10
C TRP A 575 -29.80 12.58 -15.64
N HIS A 576 -29.22 11.45 -16.10
CA HIS A 576 -29.78 10.17 -15.74
C HIS A 576 -29.67 9.95 -14.21
N PRO A 577 -30.78 9.63 -13.51
CA PRO A 577 -30.83 9.65 -12.05
C PRO A 577 -29.94 8.63 -11.32
N TYR A 578 -29.33 7.67 -12.03
CA TYR A 578 -28.58 6.57 -11.39
C TYR A 578 -27.55 5.84 -12.27
N LYS A 579 -27.47 6.10 -13.59
CA LYS A 579 -26.45 5.47 -14.45
C LYS A 579 -25.08 6.17 -14.40
N ASN A 580 -25.04 7.42 -13.94
CA ASN A 580 -23.79 8.17 -13.80
C ASN A 580 -23.19 7.99 -12.41
N ARG A 581 -21.86 7.83 -12.35
CA ARG A 581 -21.13 7.76 -11.07
C ARG A 581 -21.02 9.11 -10.36
N LYS A 582 -21.12 10.20 -11.10
CA LYS A 582 -20.98 11.58 -10.62
C LYS A 582 -22.29 12.34 -10.80
N ASP A 583 -22.58 13.24 -9.87
CA ASP A 583 -23.71 14.14 -9.94
C ASP A 583 -23.41 15.36 -10.85
N PRO A 584 -24.43 16.06 -11.37
CA PRO A 584 -24.26 17.26 -12.19
C PRO A 584 -23.39 18.35 -11.55
N ASN A 585 -23.44 18.50 -10.22
CA ASN A 585 -22.64 19.49 -9.49
C ASN A 585 -21.18 19.05 -9.25
N GLN A 586 -20.80 17.83 -9.66
CA GLN A 586 -19.46 17.25 -9.52
C GLN A 586 -18.69 17.19 -10.85
N VAL A 587 -19.22 17.82 -11.90
CA VAL A 587 -18.64 17.81 -13.24
C VAL A 587 -18.63 19.21 -13.84
N MET A 588 -17.57 19.55 -14.58
CA MET A 588 -17.49 20.82 -15.31
C MET A 588 -18.29 20.74 -16.61
N ALA A 589 -18.87 21.87 -17.05
CA ALA A 589 -19.61 21.95 -18.32
C ALA A 589 -18.75 21.66 -19.58
N GLY A 590 -17.42 21.70 -19.45
CA GLY A 590 -16.46 21.33 -20.50
C GLY A 590 -16.07 19.85 -20.53
N SER A 591 -16.63 19.00 -19.66
CA SER A 591 -16.25 17.59 -19.56
C SER A 591 -16.58 16.81 -20.84
N THR A 592 -15.55 16.24 -21.48
CA THR A 592 -15.70 15.42 -22.69
C THR A 592 -16.08 13.96 -22.39
N THR A 593 -16.07 13.54 -21.12
CA THR A 593 -16.59 12.24 -20.70
C THR A 593 -18.06 12.10 -21.09
N LYS A 594 -18.43 10.93 -21.61
CA LYS A 594 -19.83 10.60 -21.91
C LYS A 594 -20.59 10.30 -20.61
N PHE A 595 -21.80 10.83 -20.52
CA PHE A 595 -22.73 10.59 -19.45
C PHE A 595 -24.03 10.06 -20.05
N GLU A 596 -24.78 9.33 -19.23
CA GLU A 596 -26.10 8.85 -19.56
C GLU A 596 -27.12 9.94 -19.22
N TRP A 597 -28.10 10.15 -20.10
CA TRP A 597 -29.15 11.16 -19.99
C TRP A 597 -30.52 10.49 -20.11
N ARG A 598 -31.53 11.02 -19.41
CA ARG A 598 -32.92 10.61 -19.53
C ARG A 598 -33.81 11.86 -19.57
N CYS A 599 -34.47 12.11 -20.70
CA CYS A 599 -35.37 13.26 -20.81
C CYS A 599 -36.75 12.99 -20.17
N LYS A 600 -37.56 14.05 -20.05
CA LYS A 600 -38.95 13.97 -19.56
C LYS A 600 -39.81 12.94 -20.32
N ASP A 601 -39.59 12.79 -21.62
CA ASP A 601 -40.33 11.85 -22.48
C ASP A 601 -39.81 10.41 -22.39
N GLY A 602 -38.79 10.15 -21.56
CA GLY A 602 -38.28 8.81 -21.26
C GLY A 602 -37.13 8.31 -22.13
N HIS A 603 -36.73 9.03 -23.18
CA HIS A 603 -35.60 8.68 -24.04
C HIS A 603 -34.28 8.65 -23.25
N GLU A 604 -33.50 7.58 -23.43
CA GLU A 604 -32.20 7.40 -22.79
C GLU A 604 -31.08 7.49 -23.82
N THR A 605 -30.16 8.44 -23.64
CA THR A 605 -29.09 8.72 -24.62
C THR A 605 -27.74 8.84 -23.92
N SER A 606 -26.65 8.47 -24.59
CA SER A 606 -25.28 8.57 -24.06
C SER A 606 -24.47 9.62 -24.82
N GLN A 607 -24.17 10.75 -24.17
CA GLN A 607 -23.52 11.91 -24.80
C GLN A 607 -22.59 12.63 -23.82
N SER A 608 -21.57 13.33 -24.33
CA SER A 608 -20.77 14.25 -23.52
C SER A 608 -21.54 15.54 -23.25
N ILE A 609 -21.18 16.27 -22.18
CA ILE A 609 -21.83 17.55 -21.85
C ILE A 609 -21.72 18.58 -22.99
N PRO A 610 -20.55 18.80 -23.63
CA PRO A 610 -20.45 19.70 -24.78
C PRO A 610 -21.38 19.33 -25.93
N ASN A 611 -21.56 18.05 -26.22
CA ASN A 611 -22.47 17.60 -27.28
C ASN A 611 -23.93 17.80 -26.88
N ARG A 612 -24.28 17.51 -25.62
CA ARG A 612 -25.63 17.74 -25.08
C ARG A 612 -26.03 19.22 -25.11
N ARG A 613 -25.06 20.10 -24.84
CA ARG A 613 -25.23 21.56 -24.96
C ARG A 613 -25.47 21.99 -26.40
N LYS A 614 -24.71 21.43 -27.35
CA LYS A 614 -24.89 21.69 -28.79
C LYS A 614 -26.22 21.17 -29.33
N SER A 615 -26.72 20.04 -28.83
CA SER A 615 -28.03 19.51 -29.24
C SER A 615 -29.20 20.18 -28.54
N HIS A 616 -28.94 21.02 -27.53
CA HIS A 616 -29.92 21.67 -26.67
C HIS A 616 -30.80 20.70 -25.86
N GLY A 617 -30.34 19.46 -25.65
CA GLY A 617 -31.09 18.42 -24.95
C GLY A 617 -31.17 17.11 -25.74
N CYS A 618 -32.23 16.34 -25.51
CA CYS A 618 -32.40 15.04 -26.14
C CYS A 618 -32.52 15.14 -27.67
N THR A 619 -31.68 14.40 -28.39
CA THR A 619 -31.69 14.36 -29.86
C THR A 619 -32.89 13.62 -30.44
N GLU A 620 -33.53 12.76 -29.65
CA GLU A 620 -34.75 12.03 -30.03
C GLU A 620 -36.01 12.89 -29.85
N CYS A 621 -35.96 13.93 -29.02
CA CYS A 621 -37.05 14.90 -28.91
C CYS A 621 -37.01 15.90 -30.07
N SER A 622 -38.20 16.39 -30.46
CA SER A 622 -38.33 17.50 -31.41
C SER A 622 -37.54 18.72 -30.90
N PRO A 623 -36.95 19.55 -31.77
CA PRO A 623 -36.13 20.69 -31.34
C PRO A 623 -36.83 21.62 -30.34
N GLN A 624 -38.13 21.83 -30.49
CA GLN A 624 -38.94 22.69 -29.62
C GLN A 624 -39.15 22.09 -28.22
N ASP A 625 -39.14 20.76 -28.10
CA ASP A 625 -39.41 20.05 -26.85
C ASP A 625 -38.16 19.80 -26.00
N ARG A 626 -36.97 20.13 -26.52
CA ARG A 626 -35.71 19.91 -25.80
C ARG A 626 -35.55 20.90 -24.66
N VAL A 627 -35.11 20.39 -23.51
CA VAL A 627 -35.03 21.15 -22.26
C VAL A 627 -34.15 22.42 -22.33
N GLY A 628 -33.16 22.46 -23.23
CA GLY A 628 -32.29 23.62 -23.44
C GLY A 628 -32.77 24.60 -24.54
N HIS A 629 -33.90 24.34 -25.20
CA HIS A 629 -34.36 25.15 -26.34
C HIS A 629 -34.75 26.58 -25.96
N ALA A 630 -35.46 26.77 -24.83
CA ALA A 630 -35.87 28.10 -24.37
C ALA A 630 -34.67 29.02 -24.06
N ARG A 631 -33.63 28.46 -23.43
CA ARG A 631 -32.38 29.17 -23.16
C ARG A 631 -31.68 29.56 -24.45
N PHE A 632 -31.61 28.66 -25.43
CA PHE A 632 -31.02 28.95 -26.74
C PHE A 632 -31.72 30.13 -27.44
N GLN A 633 -33.05 30.15 -27.47
CA GLN A 633 -33.81 31.27 -28.07
C GLN A 633 -33.49 32.61 -27.38
N SER A 634 -33.42 32.62 -26.06
CA SER A 634 -33.08 33.84 -25.30
C SER A 634 -31.66 34.35 -25.61
N GLU A 635 -30.68 33.44 -25.70
CA GLU A 635 -29.29 33.79 -26.00
C GLU A 635 -29.12 34.24 -27.46
N ASP A 636 -29.87 33.65 -28.40
CA ASP A 636 -29.83 34.02 -29.82
C ASP A 636 -30.46 35.40 -30.09
N ILE A 637 -31.55 35.72 -29.39
CA ILE A 637 -32.16 37.07 -29.41
C ILE A 637 -31.16 38.11 -28.87
N GLN A 638 -30.49 37.82 -27.76
CA GLN A 638 -29.48 38.73 -27.19
C GLN A 638 -28.27 38.93 -28.11
N ARG A 639 -27.77 37.84 -28.73
CA ARG A 639 -26.66 37.91 -29.71
C ARG A 639 -27.07 38.69 -30.96
N SER A 640 -28.29 38.50 -31.44
CA SER A 640 -28.85 39.23 -32.58
C SER A 640 -29.03 40.72 -32.25
N ALA A 641 -29.48 41.06 -31.04
CA ALA A 641 -29.56 42.44 -30.56
C ALA A 641 -28.17 43.09 -30.41
N ALA A 642 -27.18 42.36 -29.92
CA ALA A 642 -25.79 42.83 -29.83
C ALA A 642 -25.17 43.07 -31.22
N ARG A 643 -25.42 42.18 -32.19
CA ARG A 643 -25.00 42.35 -33.60
C ARG A 643 -25.69 43.55 -34.29
N ARG A 644 -26.97 43.80 -33.99
CA ARG A 644 -27.68 44.99 -34.49
C ARG A 644 -27.18 46.29 -33.87
N ARG A 645 -26.76 46.28 -32.60
CA ARG A 645 -26.13 47.44 -31.94
C ARG A 645 -24.79 47.78 -32.58
N THR A 646 -23.94 46.79 -32.86
CA THR A 646 -22.65 47.02 -33.52
C THR A 646 -22.80 47.48 -34.98
N SER A 647 -23.82 47.01 -35.71
CA SER A 647 -24.12 47.46 -37.08
C SER A 647 -24.78 48.86 -37.15
N ASN A 648 -25.59 49.25 -36.16
CA ASN A 648 -26.18 50.60 -36.11
C ASN A 648 -25.16 51.67 -35.72
N THR A 649 -24.17 51.35 -34.88
CA THR A 649 -23.04 52.25 -34.62
C THR A 649 -22.22 52.52 -35.89
N SER A 650 -22.02 51.54 -36.78
CA SER A 650 -21.27 51.73 -38.03
C SER A 650 -22.06 52.48 -39.11
N THR A 651 -23.40 52.37 -39.15
CA THR A 651 -24.26 53.14 -40.09
C THR A 651 -24.55 54.58 -39.63
N SER A 652 -24.53 54.85 -38.32
CA SER A 652 -24.67 56.24 -37.82
C SER A 652 -23.41 57.08 -38.05
N ALA A 653 -22.22 56.48 -38.01
CA ALA A 653 -20.96 57.14 -38.34
C ALA A 653 -20.95 57.59 -39.83
N THR A 654 -21.33 56.69 -40.74
CA THR A 654 -21.36 56.97 -42.19
C THR A 654 -22.45 57.98 -42.61
N ARG A 655 -23.58 58.07 -41.90
CA ARG A 655 -24.62 59.10 -42.18
C ARG A 655 -24.29 60.48 -41.62
N LYS A 656 -23.48 60.58 -40.57
CA LYS A 656 -23.00 61.86 -40.04
C LYS A 656 -21.95 62.47 -40.99
N ASP A 657 -21.03 61.65 -41.48
CA ASP A 657 -20.00 62.08 -42.45
C ASP A 657 -20.59 62.53 -43.81
N LEU A 658 -21.70 61.92 -44.26
CA LEU A 658 -22.40 62.33 -45.49
C LEU A 658 -23.30 63.57 -45.34
N ARG A 659 -23.71 63.94 -44.11
CA ARG A 659 -24.45 65.19 -43.85
C ARG A 659 -23.50 66.38 -43.77
N ASP A 660 -22.33 66.19 -43.17
CA ASP A 660 -21.33 67.25 -43.03
C ASP A 660 -20.64 67.57 -44.38
N ALA A 661 -20.59 66.61 -45.32
CA ALA A 661 -20.11 66.82 -46.69
C ALA A 661 -21.11 67.49 -47.66
N ARG A 662 -22.36 67.72 -47.24
CA ARG A 662 -23.40 68.40 -48.04
C ARG A 662 -23.71 69.83 -47.55
N ALA A 663 -23.08 70.24 -46.46
CA ALA A 663 -23.19 71.57 -45.86
C ALA A 663 -21.90 72.41 -46.00
N ALA A 664 -20.91 71.89 -46.73
CA ALA A 664 -19.76 72.59 -47.29
C ALA A 664 -19.91 72.64 -48.81
#